data_AF-A0A6G0XP41-F1
#
_entry.id   AF-A0A6G0XP41-F1
#
_cell.length_a   1.000
_cell.length_b   1.000
_cell.length_c   1.000
_cell.angle_alpha   90.00
_cell.angle_beta   90.00
_cell.angle_gamma   90.00
#
_symmetry.space_group_name_H-M   'P 1'
#
loop_
_entity.id
_entity.type
_entity.pdbx_description
1 polymer ?
#
loop_
_entity_poly.entity_id
_entity_poly.type
_entity_poly.pdbx_seq_one_letter_code
_entity_poly.pdbx_strand_id
1 'polypeptide(L)'
;MGKEVQYTSVNLTDEDEKTLEPMEVSTTPQVRSDGPSWKNIIWWAFLVAPYIALVAIALSGSHPDEGFCGLQRTEKLNMKRNVFYDESLMSARDRFAAIGQKGATIWMTGLSGSGKSTIGRALEAALLRDRIQVYRLDGDNVRIGLNRDLSFSAADRHESVRRVGEMAALFAQSGTITIVGLVSPYRAHRDEVRELHEKMNIPFYEVFVDTPLSVVMARDIKGLYKKAVNGEIKQFTGVSAPYEAPLKADMTLFTPNMTLQSEVDALYKFIQKKGLLTGVDALPNGYPGVAMADGGNAAARFNAVYPNLPAPTAQPTPDMARVLLRNEDLHWVQVIGEGWASPLRGFMREGAYLQSLHFSSVVFDSDNLTAGSLNPHTATNFSEYSTSDVGRGTRVNMPIPIVLPVTKAAKTQIESSKSRYVVLVSRTGEEVALLSDPEVFDHRKEERITRTFGAMDKGHPYIESIEKSGEYLLGGEIQLLRRVQYNDGLDKYRKTPAELRDTFEAMGADAVLAFQTRNPTHAGHAYLMNQGRQWLLNQGFKNPVLWLSPLGGWTKDDDVPLDVRVHQHEAVIRDGMLDAKSTVLSIWPSPMVYAGPREVQWHAKSRKIAGASYFVVGRDPAGIKRSDTKDDMYAGDHGRYVLHLAPGMEQMNLLSFPKVYYDKMDHQMKPIDPTRNKTDFLSISGSKMRYMAKEGLQPCDDEIPSTWEDKPTCVPPGFMVQSGWDLMIQYYQNIADPTYLPYATPFRNFSNVHEPNIAPVGQLGTLDFELSFVDPTTKKKFSPWHDIPLYVDEKVVNFVVEIEKGHMEKMEVNKRTPFNPIKQDLTKSNRTRYYMYGVPFFNYGMLPQTWEDPSLVDSAGRGGDNDPLDVIEIGSANLPVGSINQVKVLGSLELIDQDEIDHKIVVLSIKDPLASSISTVDDLKKFKPDVVDRLVDWLKNYKIPEGKAVNTLSQETMTTADEALAIIKTTHERWQALKDGTAANPGFWLGPE
;
A
#
# COMPACT_ATOMS: atom_id res chain seq x y z
N MET A 1 12.16 -39.64 -0.08
CA MET A 1 10.70 -39.39 -0.01
C MET A 1 10.53 -37.89 -0.06
N GLY A 2 9.31 -37.49 -0.36
CA GLY A 2 8.96 -36.18 -0.86
C GLY A 2 9.50 -35.05 0.00
N LYS A 3 9.79 -33.93 -0.64
CA LYS A 3 9.43 -32.68 0.01
C LYS A 3 7.93 -32.54 -0.22
N GLU A 4 7.15 -32.92 0.78
CA GLU A 4 5.95 -32.13 1.08
C GLU A 4 6.39 -30.67 1.08
N VAL A 5 5.62 -29.83 0.41
CA VAL A 5 5.57 -28.43 0.78
C VAL A 5 5.11 -28.45 2.24
N GLN A 6 6.05 -28.29 3.18
CA GLN A 6 5.67 -28.04 4.57
C GLN A 6 4.97 -26.70 4.58
N TYR A 7 3.64 -26.73 4.51
CA TYR A 7 2.88 -25.84 5.37
C TYR A 7 3.35 -26.19 6.78
N THR A 8 3.98 -25.25 7.47
CA THR A 8 4.26 -25.40 8.89
C THR A 8 2.92 -25.33 9.64
N SER A 9 2.11 -26.39 9.54
CA SER A 9 0.99 -26.60 10.43
C SER A 9 1.58 -26.90 11.81
N VAL A 10 1.67 -25.86 12.62
CA VAL A 10 1.69 -26.02 14.07
C VAL A 10 0.40 -26.77 14.41
N ASN A 11 0.47 -27.87 15.16
CA ASN A 11 -0.73 -28.52 15.70
C ASN A 11 -1.57 -27.45 16.40
N LEU A 12 -2.76 -27.19 15.88
CA LEU A 12 -3.66 -26.16 16.37
C LEU A 12 -4.46 -26.76 17.52
N THR A 13 -4.21 -26.27 18.72
CA THR A 13 -5.00 -26.59 19.91
C THR A 13 -5.99 -25.47 20.16
N ASP A 14 -7.22 -25.83 20.57
CA ASP A 14 -8.22 -24.86 21.00
C ASP A 14 -7.91 -24.27 22.40
N GLU A 15 -8.84 -23.47 22.93
CA GLU A 15 -8.71 -22.81 24.25
C GLU A 15 -8.55 -23.79 25.44
N ASP A 16 -8.87 -25.07 25.25
CA ASP A 16 -8.76 -26.15 26.24
C ASP A 16 -7.56 -27.09 26.00
N GLU A 17 -6.59 -26.68 25.17
CA GLU A 17 -5.46 -27.51 24.75
C GLU A 17 -5.88 -28.81 24.01
N LYS A 18 -7.13 -28.88 23.48
CA LYS A 18 -7.53 -30.02 22.66
C LYS A 18 -6.97 -29.87 21.27
N THR A 19 -6.24 -30.88 20.82
CA THR A 19 -5.85 -31.03 19.41
C THR A 19 -7.10 -31.05 18.55
N LEU A 20 -7.26 -30.06 17.68
CA LEU A 20 -8.33 -30.10 16.68
C LEU A 20 -7.94 -31.15 15.64
N GLU A 21 -8.83 -32.12 15.37
CA GLU A 21 -8.60 -33.05 14.27
C GLU A 21 -8.53 -32.28 12.95
N PRO A 22 -7.53 -32.54 12.10
CA PRO A 22 -7.43 -31.88 10.81
C PRO A 22 -8.66 -32.21 9.96
N MET A 23 -9.28 -31.20 9.35
CA MET A 23 -10.12 -31.45 8.17
C MET A 23 -9.26 -32.17 7.14
N GLU A 24 -9.66 -33.37 6.73
CA GLU A 24 -8.97 -34.13 5.68
C GLU A 24 -8.93 -33.31 4.39
N VAL A 25 -7.77 -32.74 4.10
CA VAL A 25 -7.38 -32.33 2.75
C VAL A 25 -6.10 -33.10 2.45
N SER A 26 -6.22 -34.16 1.66
CA SER A 26 -5.13 -35.08 1.38
C SER A 26 -4.02 -34.43 0.54
N THR A 27 -2.78 -34.40 1.04
CA THR A 27 -1.57 -34.49 0.19
C THR A 27 -0.40 -35.22 0.88
N THR A 28 0.31 -35.98 0.04
CA THR A 28 1.39 -37.01 0.12
C THR A 28 2.74 -36.74 0.85
N PRO A 29 3.58 -37.78 1.17
CA PRO A 29 4.53 -37.85 2.32
C PRO A 29 6.08 -37.72 2.10
N GLN A 30 6.82 -37.51 3.22
CA GLN A 30 8.24 -37.08 3.40
C GLN A 30 9.40 -38.11 3.66
N VAL A 31 10.57 -38.00 2.96
CA VAL A 31 11.97 -38.58 3.16
C VAL A 31 12.88 -37.62 3.90
N ARG A 32 13.23 -37.92 5.16
CA ARG A 32 14.53 -37.62 5.81
C ARG A 32 15.80 -37.80 4.95
N SER A 33 16.79 -37.07 5.42
CA SER A 33 18.20 -36.95 5.07
C SER A 33 19.09 -38.12 5.50
N ASP A 34 20.31 -38.18 4.96
CA ASP A 34 21.58 -38.26 5.71
C ASP A 34 22.75 -37.74 4.82
N GLY A 35 23.66 -36.93 5.37
CA GLY A 35 24.97 -36.56 4.79
C GLY A 35 26.12 -37.36 5.45
N PRO A 36 27.41 -36.94 5.45
CA PRO A 36 28.09 -35.87 4.68
C PRO A 36 29.50 -36.26 4.11
N SER A 37 30.15 -35.29 3.44
CA SER A 37 31.58 -34.88 3.59
C SER A 37 32.74 -35.32 2.62
N TRP A 38 33.37 -34.26 2.06
CA TRP A 38 34.82 -33.92 1.91
C TRP A 38 35.66 -34.36 0.68
N LYS A 39 36.49 -33.41 0.21
CA LYS A 39 37.61 -33.42 -0.80
C LYS A 39 37.24 -32.82 -2.17
N ASN A 40 37.92 -31.85 -2.80
CA ASN A 40 39.13 -31.02 -2.63
C ASN A 40 38.90 -29.79 -3.55
N ILE A 41 39.08 -28.52 -3.16
CA ILE A 41 40.33 -27.72 -3.12
C ILE A 41 41.29 -27.97 -4.29
N ILE A 42 41.89 -26.86 -4.78
CA ILE A 42 42.84 -26.68 -5.91
C ILE A 42 42.09 -26.61 -7.27
N TRP A 43 41.89 -25.46 -7.91
CA TRP A 43 42.91 -24.61 -8.54
C TRP A 43 42.41 -23.15 -8.66
N TRP A 44 42.86 -22.30 -7.73
CA TRP A 44 43.04 -20.86 -7.94
C TRP A 44 44.51 -20.66 -8.31
N ALA A 45 44.78 -20.29 -9.55
CA ALA A 45 45.95 -19.53 -10.01
C ALA A 45 46.11 -19.81 -11.51
N PHE A 46 45.78 -18.83 -12.36
CA PHE A 46 46.63 -18.38 -13.44
C PHE A 46 45.98 -17.15 -14.12
N LEU A 47 46.41 -15.97 -13.64
CA LEU A 47 46.72 -14.76 -14.43
C LEU A 47 45.55 -14.17 -15.25
N VAL A 48 44.87 -13.11 -14.82
CA VAL A 48 45.36 -11.72 -14.67
C VAL A 48 46.57 -11.39 -15.55
N ALA A 49 46.28 -11.11 -16.82
CA ALA A 49 46.86 -10.06 -17.68
C ALA A 49 46.45 -10.43 -19.13
N PRO A 50 45.57 -9.67 -19.84
CA PRO A 50 45.62 -8.22 -19.93
C PRO A 50 44.24 -7.52 -19.97
N TYR A 51 44.06 -6.61 -19.01
CA TYR A 51 42.85 -5.83 -18.74
C TYR A 51 42.86 -4.45 -19.44
N ILE A 52 43.49 -4.29 -20.60
CA ILE A 52 43.75 -2.96 -21.20
C ILE A 52 43.09 -2.74 -22.59
N ALA A 53 42.45 -3.76 -23.17
CA ALA A 53 41.72 -3.60 -24.46
C ALA A 53 40.18 -3.57 -24.33
N LEU A 54 39.61 -3.88 -23.16
CA LEU A 54 38.17 -4.03 -22.96
C LEU A 54 37.43 -2.73 -22.60
N VAL A 55 38.15 -1.66 -22.24
CA VAL A 55 37.55 -0.38 -21.82
C VAL A 55 37.13 0.50 -23.02
N ALA A 56 37.63 0.22 -24.23
CA ALA A 56 37.27 1.00 -25.43
C ALA A 56 36.07 0.43 -26.23
N ILE A 57 35.68 -0.83 -26.00
CA ILE A 57 34.48 -1.45 -26.64
C ILE A 57 33.22 -1.22 -25.79
N ALA A 58 33.37 -0.87 -24.51
CA ALA A 58 32.26 -0.62 -23.58
C ALA A 58 31.57 0.75 -23.75
N LEU A 59 32.06 1.63 -24.63
CA LEU A 59 31.52 3.00 -24.78
C LEU A 59 30.89 3.32 -26.14
N SER A 60 30.73 2.34 -27.04
CA SER A 60 30.00 2.55 -28.31
C SER A 60 29.33 1.30 -28.89
N GLY A 61 28.93 0.36 -28.03
CA GLY A 61 28.18 -0.83 -28.44
C GLY A 61 26.67 -0.58 -28.44
N SER A 62 26.13 -0.02 -29.53
CA SER A 62 24.74 -0.27 -29.88
C SER A 62 24.54 -1.79 -29.98
N HIS A 63 23.65 -2.35 -29.16
CA HIS A 63 23.21 -3.74 -29.29
C HIS A 63 22.76 -3.99 -30.73
N PRO A 64 23.14 -5.11 -31.36
CA PRO A 64 22.59 -5.43 -32.68
C PRO A 64 21.10 -5.74 -32.51
N ASP A 65 20.27 -4.89 -33.12
CA ASP A 65 18.82 -5.02 -33.16
C ASP A 65 18.42 -6.43 -33.65
N GLU A 66 17.68 -7.17 -32.81
CA GLU A 66 16.99 -8.41 -33.16
C GLU A 66 15.69 -8.12 -33.94
N GLY A 67 15.78 -7.26 -34.96
CA GLY A 67 14.78 -7.13 -36.01
C GLY A 67 15.13 -8.08 -37.16
N PHE A 68 14.12 -8.56 -37.89
CA PHE A 68 14.19 -9.42 -39.08
C PHE A 68 14.21 -10.93 -38.84
N CYS A 69 13.03 -11.51 -38.58
CA CYS A 69 12.86 -12.97 -38.48
C CYS A 69 12.74 -13.64 -39.87
N GLY A 70 12.33 -12.91 -40.92
CA GLY A 70 12.18 -13.42 -42.28
C GLY A 70 13.51 -13.56 -43.04
N LEU A 71 14.33 -12.50 -43.03
CA LEU A 71 15.67 -12.49 -43.62
C LEU A 71 16.62 -13.45 -42.90
N GLN A 72 16.53 -13.54 -41.57
CA GLN A 72 17.27 -14.53 -40.80
C GLN A 72 16.88 -15.97 -41.15
N ARG A 73 15.60 -16.29 -41.42
CA ARG A 73 15.19 -17.66 -41.77
C ARG A 73 15.74 -18.08 -43.13
N THR A 74 15.71 -17.21 -44.13
CA THR A 74 16.28 -17.48 -45.47
C THR A 74 17.81 -17.47 -45.48
N GLU A 75 18.46 -16.61 -44.69
CA GLU A 75 19.92 -16.63 -44.47
C GLU A 75 20.37 -17.89 -43.70
N LYS A 76 19.75 -18.21 -42.55
CA LYS A 76 20.10 -19.37 -41.71
C LYS A 76 19.82 -20.72 -42.40
N LEU A 77 18.87 -20.77 -43.34
CA LEU A 77 18.57 -21.94 -44.16
C LEU A 77 19.23 -21.93 -45.55
N ASN A 78 20.00 -20.90 -45.89
CA ASN A 78 20.74 -20.77 -47.16
C ASN A 78 19.87 -20.98 -48.43
N MET A 79 18.62 -20.51 -48.43
CA MET A 79 17.69 -20.74 -49.54
C MET A 79 17.72 -19.63 -50.60
N LYS A 80 18.14 -19.95 -51.84
CA LYS A 80 17.99 -19.05 -53.01
C LYS A 80 16.69 -19.33 -53.77
N ARG A 81 15.56 -18.65 -53.46
CA ARG A 81 14.35 -18.58 -54.33
C ARG A 81 13.44 -17.37 -54.03
N ASN A 82 12.60 -17.01 -55.01
CA ASN A 82 11.55 -15.96 -54.99
C ASN A 82 10.41 -16.28 -54.01
N VAL A 83 10.66 -16.23 -52.70
CA VAL A 83 9.64 -16.45 -51.64
C VAL A 83 9.70 -15.27 -50.68
N PHE A 84 8.55 -14.65 -50.41
CA PHE A 84 8.40 -13.51 -49.49
C PHE A 84 7.72 -13.99 -48.20
N TYR A 85 8.26 -13.61 -47.04
CA TYR A 85 7.72 -13.93 -45.71
C TYR A 85 7.18 -12.63 -45.08
N ASP A 86 5.93 -12.65 -44.61
CA ASP A 86 5.27 -11.52 -43.94
C ASP A 86 5.52 -11.58 -42.43
N GLU A 87 6.03 -10.50 -41.84
CA GLU A 87 6.49 -10.52 -40.44
C GLU A 87 5.38 -10.23 -39.45
N SER A 88 5.36 -11.00 -38.35
CA SER A 88 4.55 -10.66 -37.19
C SER A 88 5.12 -9.41 -36.52
N LEU A 89 4.24 -8.48 -36.14
CA LEU A 89 4.61 -7.27 -35.38
C LEU A 89 5.22 -7.56 -33.99
N MET A 90 5.17 -8.82 -33.52
CA MET A 90 5.60 -9.24 -32.18
C MET A 90 6.82 -10.16 -32.25
N SER A 91 7.85 -9.87 -31.43
CA SER A 91 9.04 -10.71 -31.31
C SER A 91 8.72 -12.05 -30.61
N ALA A 92 9.60 -13.05 -30.76
CA ALA A 92 9.46 -14.32 -30.04
C ALA A 92 9.54 -14.12 -28.51
N ARG A 93 10.36 -13.17 -28.06
CA ARG A 93 10.49 -12.80 -26.65
C ARG A 93 9.20 -12.20 -26.11
N ASP A 94 8.62 -11.23 -26.81
CA ASP A 94 7.36 -10.59 -26.40
C ASP A 94 6.21 -11.59 -26.41
N ARG A 95 6.20 -12.48 -27.41
CA ARG A 95 5.23 -13.57 -27.51
C ARG A 95 5.36 -14.55 -26.34
N PHE A 96 6.58 -14.99 -26.00
CA PHE A 96 6.79 -15.93 -24.89
C PHE A 96 6.43 -15.29 -23.55
N ALA A 97 6.79 -14.01 -23.36
CA ALA A 97 6.38 -13.23 -22.20
C ALA A 97 4.85 -13.17 -22.08
N ALA A 98 4.15 -12.82 -23.17
CA ALA A 98 2.68 -12.76 -23.22
C ALA A 98 1.98 -14.10 -22.96
N ILE A 99 2.58 -15.22 -23.38
CA ILE A 99 2.00 -16.55 -23.15
C ILE A 99 2.37 -17.07 -21.74
N GLY A 100 3.39 -16.50 -21.10
CA GLY A 100 3.89 -16.94 -19.79
C GLY A 100 4.76 -18.21 -19.86
N GLN A 101 5.23 -18.59 -21.06
CA GLN A 101 6.07 -19.77 -21.28
C GLN A 101 6.93 -19.62 -22.54
N LYS A 102 8.00 -20.41 -22.64
CA LYS A 102 8.78 -20.55 -23.88
C LYS A 102 8.30 -21.75 -24.67
N GLY A 103 8.22 -21.59 -25.99
CA GLY A 103 8.01 -22.74 -26.86
C GLY A 103 9.30 -23.56 -27.02
N ALA A 104 9.14 -24.87 -27.15
CA ALA A 104 10.25 -25.81 -27.26
C ALA A 104 9.79 -27.11 -27.90
N THR A 105 10.71 -27.86 -28.51
CA THR A 105 10.44 -29.19 -29.04
C THR A 105 11.03 -30.26 -28.11
N ILE A 106 10.16 -31.09 -27.54
CA ILE A 106 10.53 -32.28 -26.77
C ILE A 106 10.45 -33.49 -27.71
N TRP A 107 11.60 -33.90 -28.25
CA TRP A 107 11.69 -34.93 -29.26
C TRP A 107 11.93 -36.31 -28.64
N MET A 108 10.88 -37.11 -28.48
CA MET A 108 11.01 -38.48 -27.97
C MET A 108 11.33 -39.48 -29.10
N THR A 109 12.47 -40.15 -28.97
CA THR A 109 12.92 -41.23 -29.87
C THR A 109 13.08 -42.55 -29.12
N GLY A 110 12.89 -43.68 -29.81
CA GLY A 110 13.00 -45.02 -29.24
C GLY A 110 12.35 -46.09 -30.11
N LEU A 111 12.58 -47.36 -29.80
CA LEU A 111 11.97 -48.50 -30.51
C LEU A 111 10.43 -48.45 -30.49
N SER A 112 9.78 -49.11 -31.47
CA SER A 112 8.31 -49.25 -31.43
C SER A 112 7.89 -49.93 -30.12
N GLY A 113 6.82 -49.46 -29.46
CA GLY A 113 6.42 -50.00 -28.16
C GLY A 113 7.32 -49.63 -26.96
N SER A 114 8.29 -48.72 -27.12
CA SER A 114 9.14 -48.26 -26.01
C SER A 114 8.40 -47.45 -24.94
N GLY A 115 7.27 -46.81 -25.27
CA GLY A 115 6.46 -46.02 -24.33
C GLY A 115 6.20 -44.57 -24.74
N LYS A 116 6.82 -44.07 -25.84
CA LYS A 116 6.71 -42.68 -26.32
C LYS A 116 5.29 -42.10 -26.32
N SER A 117 4.33 -42.78 -26.96
CA SER A 117 2.95 -42.29 -27.06
C SER A 117 2.25 -42.26 -25.69
N THR A 118 2.54 -43.22 -24.82
CA THR A 118 1.98 -43.29 -23.46
C THR A 118 2.51 -42.15 -22.60
N ILE A 119 3.83 -41.96 -22.59
CA ILE A 119 4.51 -40.88 -21.86
C ILE A 119 4.04 -39.53 -22.40
N GLY A 120 4.01 -39.35 -23.72
CA GLY A 120 3.60 -38.11 -24.37
C GLY A 120 2.18 -37.68 -24.01
N ARG A 121 1.21 -38.61 -23.98
CA ARG A 121 -0.17 -38.32 -23.57
C ARG A 121 -0.28 -37.94 -22.09
N ALA A 122 0.46 -38.64 -21.23
CA ALA A 122 0.43 -38.36 -19.79
C ALA A 122 1.12 -37.02 -19.45
N LEU A 123 2.23 -36.71 -20.11
CA LEU A 123 2.92 -35.43 -19.99
C LEU A 123 2.07 -34.27 -20.55
N GLU A 124 1.45 -34.44 -21.72
CA GLU A 124 0.48 -33.48 -22.28
C GLU A 124 -0.64 -33.18 -21.28
N ALA A 125 -1.24 -34.21 -20.68
CA ALA A 125 -2.28 -34.04 -19.67
C ALA A 125 -1.78 -33.36 -18.38
N ALA A 126 -0.53 -33.60 -17.96
CA ALA A 126 0.06 -32.94 -16.79
C ALA A 126 0.30 -31.45 -17.06
N LEU A 127 0.92 -31.12 -18.20
CA LEU A 127 1.19 -29.72 -18.60
C LEU A 127 -0.11 -28.92 -18.81
N LEU A 128 -1.14 -29.53 -19.41
CA LEU A 128 -2.45 -28.87 -19.60
C LEU A 128 -3.17 -28.59 -18.27
N ARG A 129 -3.03 -29.44 -17.25
CA ARG A 129 -3.59 -29.17 -15.91
C ARG A 129 -3.00 -27.91 -15.31
N ASP A 130 -1.72 -27.64 -15.58
CA ASP A 130 -1.01 -26.43 -15.16
C ASP A 130 -1.16 -25.28 -16.17
N ARG A 131 -2.11 -25.40 -17.10
CA ARG A 131 -2.45 -24.42 -18.14
C ARG A 131 -1.32 -24.07 -19.12
N ILE A 132 -0.32 -24.93 -19.24
CA ILE A 132 0.79 -24.79 -20.19
C ILE A 132 0.29 -25.16 -21.60
N GLN A 133 0.57 -24.29 -22.58
CA GLN A 133 0.31 -24.52 -24.00
C GLN A 133 1.23 -25.63 -24.51
N VAL A 134 0.64 -26.77 -24.83
CA VAL A 134 1.33 -27.97 -25.28
C VAL A 134 0.57 -28.61 -26.43
N TYR A 135 1.29 -29.18 -27.39
CA TYR A 135 0.68 -29.94 -28.48
C TYR A 135 1.52 -31.17 -28.83
N ARG A 136 0.86 -32.31 -29.07
CA ARG A 136 1.53 -33.58 -29.35
C ARG A 136 1.51 -33.95 -30.83
N LEU A 137 2.69 -34.08 -31.43
CA LEU A 137 2.90 -34.62 -32.77
C LEU A 137 3.35 -36.08 -32.69
N ASP A 138 2.39 -36.99 -32.78
CA ASP A 138 2.65 -38.44 -32.78
C ASP A 138 2.67 -39.00 -34.20
N GLY A 139 3.50 -40.01 -34.44
CA GLY A 139 3.53 -40.75 -35.70
C GLY A 139 2.14 -41.22 -36.16
N ASP A 140 1.27 -41.63 -35.23
CA ASP A 140 -0.11 -42.04 -35.58
C ASP A 140 -0.98 -40.85 -36.03
N ASN A 141 -0.82 -39.67 -35.40
CA ASN A 141 -1.60 -38.46 -35.71
C ASN A 141 -1.14 -37.79 -37.01
N VAL A 142 0.17 -37.73 -37.25
CA VAL A 142 0.73 -37.04 -38.41
C VAL A 142 0.55 -37.89 -39.68
N ARG A 143 0.61 -39.23 -39.57
CA ARG A 143 0.47 -40.15 -40.72
C ARG A 143 -0.90 -40.15 -41.37
N ILE A 144 -1.96 -39.80 -40.65
CA ILE A 144 -3.31 -39.70 -41.25
C ILE A 144 -3.53 -38.38 -42.01
N GLY A 145 -2.64 -37.39 -41.81
CA GLY A 145 -2.75 -36.05 -42.40
C GLY A 145 -1.50 -35.66 -43.16
N LEU A 146 -0.60 -34.90 -42.51
CA LEU A 146 0.60 -34.29 -43.11
C LEU A 146 1.53 -35.30 -43.79
N ASN A 147 1.59 -36.54 -43.30
CA ASN A 147 2.45 -37.60 -43.82
C ASN A 147 1.68 -38.75 -44.49
N ARG A 148 0.43 -38.52 -44.94
CA ARG A 148 -0.43 -39.56 -45.54
C ARG A 148 0.10 -40.12 -46.87
N ASP A 149 0.94 -39.36 -47.55
CA ASP A 149 1.58 -39.67 -48.83
C ASP A 149 2.87 -40.49 -48.68
N LEU A 150 3.38 -40.69 -47.46
CA LEU A 150 4.67 -41.32 -47.19
C LEU A 150 4.54 -42.81 -46.86
N SER A 151 5.37 -43.64 -47.49
CA SER A 151 5.43 -45.09 -47.20
C SER A 151 6.37 -45.41 -46.01
N PHE A 152 6.89 -46.64 -45.94
CA PHE A 152 7.86 -47.09 -44.93
C PHE A 152 9.29 -47.24 -45.46
N SER A 153 9.56 -46.72 -46.67
CA SER A 153 10.91 -46.69 -47.24
C SER A 153 11.87 -45.87 -46.36
N ALA A 154 13.19 -46.01 -46.56
CA ALA A 154 14.17 -45.21 -45.82
C ALA A 154 14.05 -43.71 -46.15
N ALA A 155 13.83 -43.37 -47.43
CA ALA A 155 13.62 -41.99 -47.89
C ALA A 155 12.32 -41.37 -47.33
N ASP A 156 11.22 -42.12 -47.31
CA ASP A 156 9.95 -41.62 -46.77
C ASP A 156 10.00 -41.46 -45.24
N ARG A 157 10.79 -42.30 -44.55
CA ARG A 157 11.06 -42.13 -43.11
C ARG A 157 11.89 -40.88 -42.84
N HIS A 158 12.85 -40.55 -43.70
CA HIS A 158 13.61 -39.30 -43.63
C HIS A 158 12.68 -38.10 -43.81
N GLU A 159 11.89 -38.08 -44.89
CA GLU A 159 10.93 -37.00 -45.16
C GLU A 159 9.89 -36.85 -44.05
N SER A 160 9.44 -37.95 -43.44
CA SER A 160 8.52 -37.91 -42.29
C SER A 160 9.14 -37.20 -41.08
N VAL A 161 10.42 -37.49 -40.78
CA VAL A 161 11.16 -36.82 -39.69
C VAL A 161 11.36 -35.35 -40.01
N ARG A 162 11.74 -35.03 -41.25
CA ARG A 162 11.94 -33.65 -41.71
C ARG A 162 10.66 -32.82 -41.60
N ARG A 163 9.52 -33.31 -42.12
CA ARG A 163 8.21 -32.62 -42.05
C ARG A 163 7.75 -32.38 -40.61
N VAL A 164 7.90 -33.37 -39.74
CA VAL A 164 7.54 -33.22 -38.32
C VAL A 164 8.51 -32.27 -37.60
N GLY A 165 9.79 -32.28 -37.95
CA GLY A 165 10.78 -31.33 -37.44
C GLY A 165 10.41 -29.87 -37.77
N GLU A 166 10.05 -29.60 -39.02
CA GLU A 166 9.58 -28.28 -39.47
C GLU A 166 8.28 -27.86 -38.76
N MET A 167 7.32 -28.77 -38.65
CA MET A 167 6.07 -28.49 -37.96
C MET A 167 6.28 -28.20 -36.47
N ALA A 168 7.15 -28.98 -35.81
CA ALA A 168 7.49 -28.79 -34.42
C ALA A 168 8.19 -27.45 -34.17
N ALA A 169 9.09 -27.04 -35.08
CA ALA A 169 9.72 -25.72 -35.02
C ALA A 169 8.69 -24.59 -35.10
N LEU A 170 7.69 -24.70 -35.98
CA LEU A 170 6.62 -23.69 -36.09
C LEU A 170 5.77 -23.56 -34.81
N PHE A 171 5.38 -24.70 -34.21
CA PHE A 171 4.65 -24.68 -32.93
C PHE A 171 5.52 -24.15 -31.78
N ALA A 172 6.79 -24.53 -31.72
CA ALA A 172 7.71 -24.01 -30.73
C ALA A 172 7.94 -22.50 -30.91
N GLN A 173 8.00 -22.00 -32.15
CA GLN A 173 8.07 -20.56 -32.42
C GLN A 173 6.81 -19.81 -31.98
N SER A 174 5.64 -20.46 -31.97
CA SER A 174 4.39 -19.86 -31.48
C SER A 174 4.27 -19.83 -29.96
N GLY A 175 5.25 -20.36 -29.22
CA GLY A 175 5.23 -20.45 -27.75
C GLY A 175 4.70 -21.78 -27.21
N THR A 176 4.40 -22.75 -28.06
CA THR A 176 3.86 -24.05 -27.67
C THR A 176 4.98 -25.05 -27.34
N ILE A 177 4.87 -25.78 -26.24
CA ILE A 177 5.73 -26.93 -25.98
C ILE A 177 5.24 -28.08 -26.88
N THR A 178 6.04 -28.44 -27.88
CA THR A 178 5.68 -29.48 -28.84
C THR A 178 6.28 -30.81 -28.42
N ILE A 179 5.42 -31.78 -28.08
CA ILE A 179 5.85 -33.13 -27.73
C ILE A 179 5.82 -33.98 -28.99
N VAL A 180 6.99 -34.39 -29.48
CA VAL A 180 7.10 -35.25 -30.66
C VAL A 180 7.33 -36.69 -30.24
N GLY A 181 6.50 -37.62 -30.73
CA GLY A 181 6.62 -39.05 -30.49
C GLY A 181 6.86 -39.82 -31.78
N LEU A 182 8.12 -39.96 -32.21
CA LEU A 182 8.49 -40.68 -33.43
C LEU A 182 9.56 -41.75 -33.17
N VAL A 183 9.54 -42.84 -33.94
CA VAL A 183 10.62 -43.83 -33.87
C VAL A 183 11.96 -43.20 -34.27
N SER A 184 11.97 -42.34 -35.30
CA SER A 184 13.13 -41.55 -35.75
C SER A 184 14.49 -42.29 -35.64
N PRO A 185 14.68 -43.42 -36.35
CA PRO A 185 15.69 -44.41 -36.00
C PRO A 185 17.14 -44.04 -36.33
N TYR A 186 17.36 -43.12 -37.27
CA TYR A 186 18.70 -42.72 -37.71
C TYR A 186 19.14 -41.45 -37.01
N ARG A 187 20.38 -41.42 -36.48
CA ARG A 187 20.91 -40.24 -35.77
C ARG A 187 20.97 -39.03 -36.68
N ALA A 188 21.49 -39.20 -37.89
CA ALA A 188 21.66 -38.12 -38.86
C ALA A 188 20.37 -37.31 -39.10
N HIS A 189 19.20 -37.96 -39.13
CA HIS A 189 17.92 -37.27 -39.34
C HIS A 189 17.45 -36.51 -38.09
N ARG A 190 17.79 -36.98 -36.89
CA ARG A 190 17.49 -36.27 -35.64
C ARG A 190 18.43 -35.08 -35.46
N ASP A 191 19.69 -35.25 -35.85
CA ASP A 191 20.70 -34.18 -35.87
C ASP A 191 20.30 -33.07 -36.84
N GLU A 192 19.75 -33.39 -38.02
CA GLU A 192 19.19 -32.41 -38.97
C GLU A 192 18.06 -31.58 -38.35
N VAL A 193 17.14 -32.22 -37.62
CA VAL A 193 16.05 -31.50 -36.92
C VAL A 193 16.60 -30.64 -35.78
N ARG A 194 17.60 -31.13 -35.04
CA ARG A 194 18.28 -30.35 -34.00
C ARG A 194 18.95 -29.11 -34.60
N GLU A 195 19.68 -29.28 -35.70
CA GLU A 195 20.36 -28.18 -36.41
C GLU A 195 19.35 -27.14 -36.95
N LEU A 196 18.18 -27.59 -37.45
CA LEU A 196 17.08 -26.70 -37.85
C LEU A 196 16.61 -25.84 -36.67
N HIS A 197 16.38 -26.44 -35.50
CA HIS A 197 15.93 -25.72 -34.31
C HIS A 197 17.01 -24.76 -33.80
N GLU A 198 18.28 -25.18 -33.79
CA GLU A 198 19.42 -24.33 -33.41
C GLU A 198 19.55 -23.11 -34.33
N LYS A 199 19.45 -23.31 -35.66
CA LYS A 199 19.40 -22.23 -36.65
C LYS A 199 18.27 -21.26 -36.33
N MET A 200 17.08 -21.77 -36.02
CA MET A 200 15.92 -20.95 -35.68
C MET A 200 15.95 -20.32 -34.27
N ASN A 201 16.99 -20.59 -33.47
CA ASN A 201 17.09 -20.20 -32.06
C ASN A 201 15.91 -20.71 -31.21
N ILE A 202 15.49 -21.94 -31.47
CA ILE A 202 14.37 -22.60 -30.78
C ILE A 202 14.93 -23.74 -29.92
N PRO A 203 14.53 -23.86 -28.64
CA PRO A 203 14.96 -24.97 -27.80
C PRO A 203 14.50 -26.33 -28.35
N PHE A 204 15.46 -27.24 -28.55
CA PHE A 204 15.22 -28.63 -28.95
C PHE A 204 15.86 -29.56 -27.93
N TYR A 205 15.07 -30.51 -27.43
CA TYR A 205 15.52 -31.49 -26.43
C TYR A 205 15.22 -32.90 -26.89
N GLU A 206 16.27 -33.68 -27.12
CA GLU A 206 16.15 -35.08 -27.52
C GLU A 206 16.01 -35.97 -26.29
N VAL A 207 14.87 -36.64 -26.18
CA VAL A 207 14.54 -37.58 -25.11
C VAL A 207 14.66 -38.99 -25.65
N PHE A 208 15.64 -39.75 -25.17
CA PHE A 208 15.78 -41.15 -25.50
C PHE A 208 14.89 -42.01 -24.59
N VAL A 209 13.82 -42.56 -25.15
CA VAL A 209 12.96 -43.55 -24.46
C VAL A 209 13.59 -44.93 -24.65
N ASP A 210 14.56 -45.22 -23.80
CA ASP A 210 15.40 -46.41 -23.85
C ASP A 210 14.63 -47.62 -23.32
N THR A 211 14.53 -48.65 -24.15
CA THR A 211 13.86 -49.90 -23.81
C THR A 211 14.49 -51.02 -24.63
N PRO A 212 15.03 -52.07 -24.00
CA PRO A 212 15.68 -53.17 -24.71
C PRO A 212 14.74 -53.84 -25.72
N LEU A 213 15.30 -54.31 -26.83
CA LEU A 213 14.56 -54.98 -27.90
C LEU A 213 13.73 -56.16 -27.37
N SER A 214 14.30 -56.96 -26.46
CA SER A 214 13.61 -58.09 -25.82
C SER A 214 12.34 -57.66 -25.08
N VAL A 215 12.35 -56.51 -24.43
CA VAL A 215 11.21 -55.98 -23.66
C VAL A 215 10.12 -55.45 -24.59
N VAL A 216 10.47 -54.70 -25.65
CA VAL A 216 9.46 -54.22 -26.61
C VAL A 216 8.85 -55.35 -27.45
N MET A 217 9.63 -56.39 -27.76
CA MET A 217 9.13 -57.61 -28.40
C MET A 217 8.20 -58.41 -27.48
N ALA A 218 8.47 -58.44 -26.17
CA ALA A 218 7.57 -59.06 -25.19
C ALA A 218 6.26 -58.26 -25.03
N ARG A 219 6.33 -56.91 -25.05
CA ARG A 219 5.16 -56.03 -24.96
C ARG A 219 4.25 -56.13 -26.20
N ASP A 220 4.85 -56.18 -27.40
CA ASP A 220 4.22 -56.22 -28.74
C ASP A 220 2.80 -55.62 -28.84
N ILE A 221 2.65 -54.38 -28.34
CA ILE A 221 1.35 -53.74 -28.10
C ILE A 221 0.46 -53.68 -29.35
N LYS A 222 1.09 -53.56 -30.54
CA LYS A 222 0.41 -53.46 -31.84
C LYS A 222 0.50 -54.74 -32.67
N GLY A 223 1.07 -55.83 -32.15
CA GLY A 223 1.30 -57.08 -32.88
C GLY A 223 2.30 -56.96 -34.04
N LEU A 224 3.10 -55.89 -34.07
CA LEU A 224 3.98 -55.56 -35.20
C LEU A 224 5.30 -56.33 -35.13
N TYR A 225 5.78 -56.67 -33.93
CA TYR A 225 7.02 -57.43 -33.76
C TYR A 225 6.85 -58.87 -34.23
N LYS A 226 5.74 -59.54 -33.88
CA LYS A 226 5.42 -60.88 -34.41
C LYS A 226 5.40 -60.91 -35.94
N LYS A 227 4.72 -59.93 -36.56
CA LYS A 227 4.64 -59.80 -38.02
C LYS A 227 5.99 -59.49 -38.67
N ALA A 228 6.83 -58.67 -38.02
CA ALA A 228 8.18 -58.36 -38.51
C ALA A 228 9.12 -59.58 -38.45
N VAL A 229 9.06 -60.37 -37.37
CA VAL A 229 9.86 -61.61 -37.21
C VAL A 229 9.42 -62.68 -38.22
N ASN A 230 8.11 -62.77 -38.50
CA ASN A 230 7.57 -63.67 -39.53
C ASN A 230 7.84 -63.21 -40.98
N GLY A 231 8.50 -62.07 -41.18
CA GLY A 231 8.82 -61.54 -42.51
C GLY A 231 7.65 -60.84 -43.24
N GLU A 232 6.50 -60.69 -42.59
CA GLU A 232 5.32 -60.00 -43.13
C GLU A 232 5.52 -58.48 -43.22
N ILE A 233 6.34 -57.90 -42.32
CA ILE A 233 6.73 -56.49 -42.35
C ILE A 233 8.22 -56.38 -42.63
N LYS A 234 8.55 -55.96 -43.86
CA LYS A 234 9.93 -55.73 -44.30
C LYS A 234 10.47 -54.40 -43.74
N GLN A 235 11.78 -54.35 -43.43
CA GLN A 235 12.50 -53.16 -42.97
C GLN A 235 11.98 -52.55 -41.65
N PHE A 236 11.54 -53.38 -40.71
CA PHE A 236 11.07 -52.97 -39.40
C PHE A 236 12.24 -52.63 -38.47
N THR A 237 12.23 -51.42 -37.91
CA THR A 237 13.27 -50.90 -37.02
C THR A 237 13.44 -51.77 -35.77
N GLY A 238 14.67 -52.21 -35.51
CA GLY A 238 15.03 -53.11 -34.41
C GLY A 238 14.98 -54.61 -34.76
N VAL A 239 14.46 -55.00 -35.94
CA VAL A 239 14.42 -56.40 -36.41
C VAL A 239 15.14 -56.54 -37.76
N SER A 240 14.63 -55.87 -38.80
CA SER A 240 15.18 -55.93 -40.17
C SER A 240 15.71 -54.58 -40.67
N ALA A 241 15.67 -53.53 -39.85
CA ALA A 241 16.33 -52.24 -40.06
C ALA A 241 16.96 -51.74 -38.75
N PRO A 242 18.06 -50.98 -38.76
CA PRO A 242 18.76 -50.56 -37.56
C PRO A 242 17.98 -49.50 -36.76
N TYR A 243 18.23 -49.44 -35.46
CA TYR A 243 17.93 -48.30 -34.60
C TYR A 243 19.23 -47.77 -34.03
N GLU A 244 19.54 -46.52 -34.31
CA GLU A 244 20.74 -45.85 -33.83
C GLU A 244 20.38 -45.02 -32.59
N ALA A 245 20.73 -45.54 -31.42
CA ALA A 245 20.52 -44.84 -30.15
C ALA A 245 21.26 -43.48 -30.16
N PRO A 246 20.67 -42.42 -29.56
CA PRO A 246 21.34 -41.13 -29.44
C PRO A 246 22.65 -41.26 -28.66
N LEU A 247 23.72 -40.60 -29.12
CA LEU A 247 25.00 -40.56 -28.39
C LEU A 247 24.99 -39.53 -27.26
N LYS A 248 24.20 -38.47 -27.41
CA LYS A 248 24.11 -37.33 -26.49
C LYS A 248 22.65 -36.88 -26.36
N ALA A 249 21.79 -37.76 -25.86
CA ALA A 249 20.44 -37.38 -25.52
C ALA A 249 20.46 -36.31 -24.41
N ASP A 250 19.55 -35.34 -24.50
CA ASP A 250 19.35 -34.34 -23.43
C ASP A 250 18.74 -34.97 -22.18
N MET A 251 18.00 -36.07 -22.36
CA MET A 251 17.44 -36.90 -21.30
C MET A 251 17.27 -38.34 -21.78
N THR A 252 17.52 -39.32 -20.90
CA THR A 252 17.23 -40.74 -21.16
C THR A 252 16.24 -41.27 -20.14
N LEU A 253 15.18 -41.93 -20.62
CA LEU A 253 14.18 -42.61 -19.81
C LEU A 253 14.30 -44.11 -20.00
N PHE A 254 14.76 -44.81 -18.97
CA PHE A 254 14.85 -46.27 -18.99
C PHE A 254 13.53 -46.90 -18.52
N THR A 255 12.58 -47.05 -19.46
CA THR A 255 11.19 -47.42 -19.13
C THR A 255 11.00 -48.79 -18.44
N PRO A 256 11.88 -49.80 -18.60
CA PRO A 256 11.70 -51.07 -17.87
C PRO A 256 11.72 -50.94 -16.34
N ASN A 257 12.41 -49.92 -15.80
CA ASN A 257 12.58 -49.72 -14.36
C ASN A 257 11.82 -48.50 -13.83
N MET A 258 10.95 -47.90 -14.64
CA MET A 258 10.23 -46.69 -14.29
C MET A 258 8.72 -46.93 -14.38
N THR A 259 7.96 -46.27 -13.51
CA THR A 259 6.50 -46.17 -13.66
C THR A 259 6.17 -44.97 -14.56
N LEU A 260 5.00 -44.99 -15.21
CA LEU A 260 4.56 -43.88 -16.06
C LEU A 260 4.57 -42.53 -15.32
N GLN A 261 4.16 -42.51 -14.05
CA GLN A 261 4.20 -41.29 -13.24
C GLN A 261 5.65 -40.80 -13.05
N SER A 262 6.59 -41.69 -12.75
CA SER A 262 8.00 -41.31 -12.59
C SER A 262 8.64 -40.81 -13.89
N GLU A 263 8.23 -41.35 -15.04
CA GLU A 263 8.68 -40.89 -16.37
C GLU A 263 8.17 -39.47 -16.65
N VAL A 264 6.89 -39.22 -16.37
CA VAL A 264 6.26 -37.90 -16.53
C VAL A 264 6.87 -36.88 -15.57
N ASP A 265 7.03 -37.21 -14.30
CA ASP A 265 7.63 -36.32 -13.30
C ASP A 265 9.07 -35.93 -13.67
N ALA A 266 9.84 -36.89 -14.20
CA ALA A 266 11.21 -36.64 -14.64
C ALA A 266 11.24 -35.69 -15.84
N LEU A 267 10.36 -35.88 -16.83
CA LEU A 267 10.24 -34.98 -17.98
C LEU A 267 9.73 -33.59 -17.58
N TYR A 268 8.73 -33.53 -16.71
CA TYR A 268 8.18 -32.27 -16.22
C TYR A 268 9.27 -31.45 -15.50
N LYS A 269 10.02 -32.08 -14.58
CA LYS A 269 11.16 -31.43 -13.89
C LYS A 269 12.25 -31.01 -14.87
N PHE A 270 12.51 -31.80 -15.90
CA PHE A 270 13.45 -31.43 -16.94
C PHE A 270 12.98 -30.15 -17.68
N ILE A 271 11.71 -30.09 -18.10
CA ILE A 271 11.10 -28.91 -18.74
C ILE A 271 11.19 -27.67 -17.84
N GLN A 272 10.88 -27.84 -16.55
CA GLN A 272 10.99 -26.77 -15.56
C GLN A 272 12.43 -26.28 -15.39
N LYS A 273 13.40 -27.19 -15.24
CA LYS A 273 14.84 -26.86 -15.10
C LYS A 273 15.38 -26.12 -16.32
N LYS A 274 14.84 -26.39 -17.51
CA LYS A 274 15.18 -25.69 -18.76
C LYS A 274 14.53 -24.31 -18.88
N GLY A 275 13.76 -23.87 -17.87
CA GLY A 275 13.13 -22.55 -17.84
C GLY A 275 12.02 -22.39 -18.88
N LEU A 276 11.39 -23.49 -19.30
CA LEU A 276 10.36 -23.46 -20.36
C LEU A 276 8.99 -23.05 -19.85
N LEU A 277 8.75 -23.18 -18.54
CA LEU A 277 7.48 -22.84 -17.88
C LEU A 277 7.39 -21.35 -17.49
N THR A 278 8.24 -20.50 -18.06
CA THR A 278 8.24 -19.05 -17.87
C THR A 278 8.53 -18.36 -19.19
N GLY A 279 7.89 -17.22 -19.45
CA GLY A 279 8.04 -16.45 -20.68
C GLY A 279 9.29 -15.57 -20.75
N VAL A 280 10.06 -15.49 -19.66
CA VAL A 280 11.19 -14.57 -19.51
C VAL A 280 12.52 -15.32 -19.31
N ASP A 281 13.63 -14.75 -19.80
CA ASP A 281 14.95 -15.41 -19.82
C ASP A 281 15.55 -15.66 -18.44
N ALA A 282 15.19 -14.80 -17.51
CA ALA A 282 15.18 -15.06 -16.10
C ALA A 282 13.83 -14.50 -15.61
N LEU A 283 13.14 -15.21 -14.71
CA LEU A 283 12.33 -14.46 -13.75
C LEU A 283 13.27 -13.37 -13.24
N PRO A 284 12.85 -12.10 -13.18
CA PRO A 284 13.74 -11.09 -12.64
C PRO A 284 14.29 -11.66 -11.35
N ASN A 285 15.62 -11.74 -11.26
CA ASN A 285 16.29 -12.21 -10.07
C ASN A 285 15.96 -11.16 -9.01
N GLY A 286 14.76 -11.26 -8.43
CA GLY A 286 14.51 -10.81 -7.09
C GLY A 286 15.63 -11.46 -6.31
N TYR A 287 16.42 -10.60 -5.68
CA TYR A 287 17.40 -10.97 -4.69
C TYR A 287 17.01 -12.30 -4.02
N PRO A 288 17.84 -13.37 -4.06
CA PRO A 288 17.42 -14.69 -3.59
C PRO A 288 16.92 -14.57 -2.15
N GLY A 289 15.61 -14.75 -1.95
CA GLY A 289 14.95 -14.61 -0.65
C GLY A 289 14.11 -13.35 -0.41
N VAL A 290 13.74 -12.59 -1.45
CA VAL A 290 12.84 -11.43 -1.37
C VAL A 290 11.54 -11.66 -2.17
N ALA A 291 10.38 -11.33 -1.61
CA ALA A 291 9.09 -11.52 -2.28
C ALA A 291 8.94 -10.59 -3.50
N MET A 292 8.34 -11.13 -4.57
CA MET A 292 7.96 -10.32 -5.73
C MET A 292 6.80 -9.40 -5.39
N ALA A 293 6.93 -8.12 -5.72
CA ALA A 293 5.83 -7.17 -5.64
C ALA A 293 4.78 -7.49 -6.72
N ASP A 294 3.51 -7.34 -6.37
CA ASP A 294 2.42 -7.46 -7.33
C ASP A 294 2.50 -6.29 -8.34
N GLY A 295 2.24 -6.55 -9.63
CA GLY A 295 1.97 -5.47 -10.60
C GLY A 295 3.16 -4.72 -11.20
N GLY A 296 4.35 -5.33 -11.31
CA GLY A 296 5.41 -4.81 -12.18
C GLY A 296 6.57 -4.07 -11.51
N ASN A 297 6.57 -3.88 -10.19
CA ASN A 297 7.75 -3.38 -9.47
C ASN A 297 8.91 -4.40 -9.38
N ALA A 298 8.68 -5.62 -9.86
CA ALA A 298 9.59 -6.74 -9.68
C ALA A 298 10.47 -7.05 -10.90
N ALA A 299 10.36 -6.35 -12.04
CA ALA A 299 11.06 -6.76 -13.26
C ALA A 299 12.12 -5.75 -13.74
N ALA A 300 13.36 -6.23 -13.87
CA ALA A 300 14.59 -5.49 -14.14
C ALA A 300 14.67 -4.71 -15.47
N ARG A 301 13.56 -4.40 -16.16
CA ARG A 301 13.52 -3.52 -17.35
C ARG A 301 12.20 -2.73 -17.53
N PHE A 302 11.36 -2.59 -16.50
CA PHE A 302 10.21 -1.68 -16.55
C PHE A 302 10.45 -0.46 -15.69
N ASN A 303 10.01 0.72 -16.15
CA ASN A 303 9.99 1.93 -15.31
C ASN A 303 9.18 1.63 -14.04
N ALA A 304 9.75 1.93 -12.87
CA ALA A 304 9.02 1.83 -11.62
C ALA A 304 7.70 2.62 -11.73
N VAL A 305 6.58 1.93 -11.55
CA VAL A 305 5.25 2.56 -11.62
C VAL A 305 5.11 3.61 -10.50
N TYR A 306 5.81 3.40 -9.39
CA TYR A 306 5.88 4.30 -8.25
C TYR A 306 7.35 4.72 -8.02
N PRO A 307 7.81 5.79 -8.67
CA PRO A 307 9.17 6.30 -8.47
C PRO A 307 9.36 6.81 -7.03
N ASN A 308 10.61 6.78 -6.53
CA ASN A 308 10.96 7.32 -5.21
C ASN A 308 10.60 8.81 -5.04
N LEU A 309 10.59 9.55 -6.16
CA LEU A 309 10.17 10.94 -6.22
C LEU A 309 9.02 11.09 -7.21
N PRO A 310 7.93 11.80 -6.83
CA PRO A 310 6.84 12.04 -7.74
C PRO A 310 7.24 12.90 -8.94
N ALA A 311 6.67 12.58 -10.10
CA ALA A 311 6.82 13.33 -11.35
C ALA A 311 5.44 13.48 -12.00
N PRO A 312 4.61 14.44 -11.55
CA PRO A 312 3.25 14.58 -12.04
C PRO A 312 3.22 14.99 -13.52
N THR A 313 2.30 14.41 -14.29
CA THR A 313 2.16 14.72 -15.73
C THR A 313 1.33 15.97 -16.00
N ALA A 314 0.61 16.46 -14.99
CA ALA A 314 -0.23 17.64 -15.04
C ALA A 314 0.00 18.50 -13.78
N GLN A 315 -0.47 19.75 -13.84
CA GLN A 315 -0.40 20.69 -12.72
C GLN A 315 -1.80 21.18 -12.35
N PRO A 316 -2.05 21.52 -11.08
CA PRO A 316 -3.32 22.09 -10.64
C PRO A 316 -3.65 23.39 -11.37
N THR A 317 -4.88 23.53 -11.86
CA THR A 317 -5.41 24.78 -12.45
C THR A 317 -6.66 25.24 -11.71
N PRO A 318 -7.02 26.54 -11.67
CA PRO A 318 -8.12 27.05 -10.84
C PRO A 318 -9.50 26.44 -11.12
N ASP A 319 -9.74 25.93 -12.33
CA ASP A 319 -10.99 25.30 -12.78
C ASP A 319 -11.20 23.87 -12.27
N MET A 320 -10.14 23.21 -11.77
CA MET A 320 -10.25 21.87 -11.20
C MET A 320 -11.01 21.88 -9.86
N ALA A 321 -11.81 20.86 -9.58
CA ALA A 321 -12.41 20.71 -8.26
C ALA A 321 -11.32 20.43 -7.20
N ARG A 322 -11.47 21.00 -5.99
CA ARG A 322 -10.60 20.72 -4.84
C ARG A 322 -11.35 19.84 -3.85
N VAL A 323 -10.76 18.72 -3.46
CA VAL A 323 -11.30 17.84 -2.42
C VAL A 323 -10.38 17.87 -1.22
N LEU A 324 -10.94 18.28 -0.07
CA LEU A 324 -10.23 18.29 1.21
C LEU A 324 -10.08 16.87 1.74
N LEU A 325 -8.85 16.47 2.05
CA LEU A 325 -8.51 15.19 2.65
C LEU A 325 -8.73 15.23 4.16
N ARG A 326 -9.29 14.17 4.74
CA ARG A 326 -9.25 13.93 6.18
C ARG A 326 -7.84 13.48 6.60
N ASN A 327 -7.59 13.41 7.91
CA ASN A 327 -6.30 12.95 8.42
C ASN A 327 -5.94 11.55 7.91
N GLU A 328 -6.91 10.63 7.94
CA GLU A 328 -6.73 9.25 7.47
C GLU A 328 -6.52 9.20 5.94
N ASP A 329 -7.14 10.11 5.20
CA ASP A 329 -7.08 10.12 3.73
C ASP A 329 -5.69 10.51 3.22
N LEU A 330 -4.97 11.41 3.91
CA LEU A 330 -3.58 11.74 3.55
C LEU A 330 -2.66 10.52 3.66
N HIS A 331 -2.84 9.70 4.70
CA HIS A 331 -2.11 8.44 4.83
C HIS A 331 -2.48 7.45 3.72
N TRP A 332 -3.74 7.37 3.30
CA TRP A 332 -4.13 6.55 2.14
C TRP A 332 -3.55 7.07 0.83
N VAL A 333 -3.46 8.39 0.63
CA VAL A 333 -2.77 9.01 -0.51
C VAL A 333 -1.30 8.60 -0.53
N GLN A 334 -0.62 8.61 0.62
CA GLN A 334 0.76 8.12 0.73
C GLN A 334 0.86 6.62 0.42
N VAL A 335 -0.01 5.79 1.01
CA VAL A 335 -0.07 4.34 0.79
C VAL A 335 -0.16 4.01 -0.70
N ILE A 336 -1.08 4.65 -1.42
CA ILE A 336 -1.27 4.43 -2.85
C ILE A 336 -0.08 4.99 -3.62
N GLY A 337 0.29 6.24 -3.37
CA GLY A 337 1.26 6.98 -4.17
C GLY A 337 2.70 6.45 -4.06
N GLU A 338 3.04 5.79 -2.96
CA GLU A 338 4.31 5.08 -2.79
C GLU A 338 4.25 3.61 -3.24
N GLY A 339 3.08 3.12 -3.66
CA GLY A 339 2.92 1.78 -4.22
C GLY A 339 2.68 0.66 -3.20
N TRP A 340 2.41 0.95 -1.92
CA TRP A 340 2.02 -0.07 -0.93
C TRP A 340 0.75 -0.82 -1.33
N ALA A 341 -0.13 -0.15 -2.07
CA ALA A 341 -1.36 -0.72 -2.59
C ALA A 341 -1.20 -1.39 -3.96
N SER A 342 0.01 -1.52 -4.52
CA SER A 342 0.25 -2.11 -5.85
C SER A 342 -0.54 -3.41 -6.09
N PRO A 343 -1.17 -3.60 -7.26
CA PRO A 343 -1.13 -2.75 -8.46
C PRO A 343 -2.05 -1.51 -8.43
N LEU A 344 -2.79 -1.27 -7.35
CA LEU A 344 -3.75 -0.17 -7.27
C LEU A 344 -3.05 1.20 -7.35
N ARG A 345 -3.29 1.97 -8.41
CA ARG A 345 -2.74 3.33 -8.68
C ARG A 345 -3.54 4.49 -8.11
N GLY A 346 -4.62 4.21 -7.40
CA GLY A 346 -5.61 5.24 -7.06
C GLY A 346 -6.55 4.84 -5.95
N PHE A 347 -7.47 5.73 -5.60
CA PHE A 347 -8.62 5.33 -4.80
C PHE A 347 -9.49 4.38 -5.61
N MET A 348 -10.02 3.34 -4.97
CA MET A 348 -10.79 2.30 -5.65
C MET A 348 -12.00 2.90 -6.36
N ARG A 349 -12.11 2.58 -7.66
CA ARG A 349 -13.36 2.66 -8.41
C ARG A 349 -14.36 1.63 -7.90
N GLU A 350 -15.63 1.76 -8.27
CA GLU A 350 -16.71 0.91 -7.75
C GLU A 350 -16.41 -0.60 -7.94
N GLY A 351 -15.92 -1.00 -9.10
CA GLY A 351 -15.58 -2.39 -9.40
C GLY A 351 -14.48 -2.96 -8.49
N ALA A 352 -13.40 -2.20 -8.26
CA ALA A 352 -12.33 -2.60 -7.35
C ALA A 352 -12.80 -2.61 -5.89
N TYR A 353 -13.63 -1.63 -5.51
CA TYR A 353 -14.25 -1.52 -4.19
C TYR A 353 -15.12 -2.74 -3.87
N LEU A 354 -16.03 -3.11 -4.78
CA LEU A 354 -16.89 -4.28 -4.61
C LEU A 354 -16.06 -5.57 -4.56
N GLN A 355 -15.05 -5.71 -5.42
CA GLN A 355 -14.19 -6.89 -5.38
C GLN A 355 -13.41 -7.01 -4.06
N SER A 356 -12.88 -5.91 -3.54
CA SER A 356 -12.24 -5.86 -2.22
C SER A 356 -13.20 -6.26 -1.11
N LEU A 357 -14.42 -5.69 -1.11
CA LEU A 357 -15.45 -6.01 -0.12
C LEU A 357 -15.88 -7.47 -0.16
N HIS A 358 -16.11 -8.04 -1.33
CA HIS A 358 -16.71 -9.37 -1.46
C HIS A 358 -15.69 -10.51 -1.51
N PHE A 359 -14.50 -10.28 -2.08
CA PHE A 359 -13.53 -11.34 -2.39
C PHE A 359 -12.19 -11.15 -1.68
N SER A 360 -12.03 -10.07 -0.89
CA SER A 360 -10.76 -9.68 -0.28
C SER A 360 -9.58 -9.61 -1.28
N SER A 361 -9.89 -9.46 -2.57
CA SER A 361 -8.96 -9.51 -3.68
C SER A 361 -9.55 -8.81 -4.88
N VAL A 362 -8.67 -8.30 -5.74
CA VAL A 362 -9.03 -7.67 -7.01
C VAL A 362 -8.42 -8.47 -8.15
N VAL A 363 -9.15 -8.60 -9.26
CA VAL A 363 -8.61 -9.18 -10.50
C VAL A 363 -7.76 -8.12 -11.20
N PHE A 364 -6.58 -8.52 -11.64
CA PHE A 364 -5.61 -7.68 -12.33
C PHE A 364 -4.99 -8.42 -13.51
N ASP A 365 -4.83 -7.74 -14.64
CA ASP A 365 -4.07 -8.22 -15.80
C ASP A 365 -2.75 -7.44 -15.87
N SER A 366 -1.63 -8.12 -15.56
CA SER A 366 -0.29 -7.50 -15.58
C SER A 366 0.23 -7.22 -16.98
N ASP A 367 -0.32 -7.89 -17.98
CA ASP A 367 0.26 -7.97 -19.30
C ASP A 367 -0.55 -7.16 -20.33
N ASN A 368 -1.68 -6.56 -19.91
CA ASN A 368 -2.58 -5.77 -20.74
C ASN A 368 -3.02 -6.53 -22.01
N LEU A 369 -3.03 -7.87 -21.95
CA LEU A 369 -3.27 -8.78 -23.08
C LEU A 369 -4.76 -8.86 -23.42
N THR A 370 -5.61 -8.51 -22.48
CA THR A 370 -7.01 -8.19 -22.74
C THR A 370 -7.11 -6.73 -23.11
N ALA A 371 -7.64 -6.42 -24.29
CA ALA A 371 -7.75 -5.06 -24.83
C ALA A 371 -8.70 -4.15 -24.01
N GLY A 372 -8.32 -3.82 -22.78
CA GLY A 372 -9.00 -2.86 -21.92
C GLY A 372 -10.09 -3.41 -20.97
N SER A 373 -10.35 -4.72 -20.90
CA SER A 373 -11.48 -5.24 -20.10
C SER A 373 -11.18 -5.58 -18.63
N LEU A 374 -9.90 -5.71 -18.24
CA LEU A 374 -9.49 -6.12 -16.88
C LEU A 374 -8.74 -5.05 -16.08
N ASN A 375 -8.79 -3.79 -16.52
CA ASN A 375 -8.12 -2.70 -15.83
C ASN A 375 -8.89 -2.32 -14.53
N PRO A 376 -8.29 -2.42 -13.33
CA PRO A 376 -8.95 -1.98 -12.08
C PRO A 376 -9.27 -0.47 -12.05
N HIS A 377 -8.77 0.28 -13.03
CA HIS A 377 -8.92 1.72 -13.18
C HIS A 377 -9.85 2.14 -14.33
N THR A 378 -10.61 1.23 -14.95
CA THR A 378 -11.73 1.60 -15.83
C THR A 378 -13.04 1.70 -15.04
N ALA A 379 -13.94 2.61 -15.45
CA ALA A 379 -15.26 2.71 -14.87
C ALA A 379 -16.02 1.39 -15.00
N THR A 380 -16.84 1.07 -14.00
CA THR A 380 -17.42 -0.28 -13.88
C THR A 380 -18.55 -0.49 -14.88
N ASN A 381 -18.35 -1.38 -15.87
CA ASN A 381 -19.44 -1.88 -16.72
C ASN A 381 -19.87 -3.29 -16.29
N PHE A 382 -20.94 -3.38 -15.49
CA PHE A 382 -21.45 -4.65 -14.98
C PHE A 382 -22.04 -5.58 -16.07
N SER A 383 -22.33 -5.07 -17.27
CA SER A 383 -22.92 -5.88 -18.35
C SER A 383 -21.93 -6.86 -19.00
N GLU A 384 -20.62 -6.64 -18.86
CA GLU A 384 -19.56 -7.49 -19.43
C GLU A 384 -19.14 -8.66 -18.53
N TYR A 385 -19.55 -8.67 -17.25
CA TYR A 385 -19.14 -9.71 -16.28
C TYR A 385 -19.78 -11.09 -16.52
N SER A 386 -20.70 -11.22 -17.49
CA SER A 386 -21.43 -12.47 -17.77
C SER A 386 -20.96 -13.21 -19.03
N THR A 387 -19.98 -12.69 -19.76
CA THR A 387 -19.49 -13.35 -20.97
C THR A 387 -18.22 -14.14 -20.67
N SER A 388 -18.06 -15.25 -21.39
CA SER A 388 -16.87 -16.12 -21.42
C SER A 388 -15.56 -15.44 -21.84
N ASP A 389 -15.58 -14.12 -22.04
CA ASP A 389 -14.53 -13.30 -22.66
C ASP A 389 -13.69 -12.52 -21.63
N VAL A 390 -14.05 -12.57 -20.34
CA VAL A 390 -13.20 -12.03 -19.26
C VAL A 390 -11.97 -12.93 -19.11
N GLY A 391 -10.84 -12.48 -19.65
CA GLY A 391 -9.59 -13.24 -19.71
C GLY A 391 -9.04 -13.69 -18.35
N ARG A 392 -7.99 -14.52 -18.42
CA ARG A 392 -7.25 -15.17 -17.31
C ARG A 392 -6.51 -14.17 -16.38
N GLY A 393 -7.18 -13.15 -15.85
CA GLY A 393 -6.58 -12.19 -14.90
C GLY A 393 -6.10 -12.87 -13.60
N THR A 394 -5.00 -12.38 -13.04
CA THR A 394 -4.45 -12.85 -11.75
C THR A 394 -5.15 -12.10 -10.61
N ARG A 395 -5.52 -12.80 -9.52
CA ARG A 395 -6.06 -12.15 -8.33
C ARG A 395 -4.94 -11.65 -7.42
N VAL A 396 -5.02 -10.40 -7.02
CA VAL A 396 -4.12 -9.79 -6.03
C VAL A 396 -4.89 -9.57 -4.72
N ASN A 397 -4.24 -9.87 -3.59
CA ASN A 397 -4.83 -9.66 -2.27
C ASN A 397 -5.13 -8.17 -2.03
N MET A 398 -6.38 -7.83 -1.70
CA MET A 398 -6.82 -6.46 -1.44
C MET A 398 -8.02 -6.46 -0.48
N PRO A 399 -7.80 -6.71 0.81
CA PRO A 399 -8.85 -7.10 1.76
C PRO A 399 -9.55 -5.90 2.41
N ILE A 400 -8.93 -4.72 2.36
CA ILE A 400 -9.41 -3.47 2.93
C ILE A 400 -9.77 -2.49 1.80
N PRO A 401 -10.98 -1.90 1.81
CA PRO A 401 -11.34 -0.84 0.89
C PRO A 401 -10.47 0.42 1.08
N ILE A 402 -9.71 0.79 0.05
CA ILE A 402 -8.93 2.03 -0.01
C ILE A 402 -9.70 3.05 -0.85
N VAL A 403 -10.50 3.89 -0.17
CA VAL A 403 -11.50 4.76 -0.79
C VAL A 403 -11.46 6.17 -0.18
N LEU A 404 -11.90 7.18 -0.95
CA LEU A 404 -11.98 8.57 -0.51
C LEU A 404 -13.45 9.01 -0.37
N PRO A 405 -13.99 9.15 0.84
CA PRO A 405 -15.36 9.63 1.02
C PRO A 405 -15.50 11.11 0.69
N VAL A 406 -16.55 11.47 -0.04
CA VAL A 406 -16.86 12.84 -0.43
C VAL A 406 -18.33 13.18 -0.11
N THR A 407 -18.59 14.43 0.24
CA THR A 407 -19.94 14.92 0.51
C THR A 407 -20.71 15.14 -0.79
N LYS A 408 -22.03 15.29 -0.69
CA LYS A 408 -22.86 15.71 -1.83
C LYS A 408 -22.38 17.02 -2.48
N ALA A 409 -21.90 17.98 -1.69
CA ALA A 409 -21.38 19.25 -2.20
C ALA A 409 -20.11 19.04 -3.05
N ALA A 410 -19.15 18.27 -2.54
CA ALA A 410 -17.94 17.92 -3.28
C ALA A 410 -18.25 17.14 -4.56
N LYS A 411 -19.22 16.22 -4.53
CA LYS A 411 -19.71 15.52 -5.74
C LYS A 411 -20.18 16.52 -6.81
N THR A 412 -21.06 17.45 -6.44
CA THR A 412 -21.57 18.48 -7.37
C THR A 412 -20.44 19.30 -7.97
N GLN A 413 -19.43 19.68 -7.18
CA GLN A 413 -18.27 20.44 -7.64
C GLN A 413 -17.40 19.64 -8.63
N ILE A 414 -17.18 18.35 -8.37
CA ILE A 414 -16.43 17.47 -9.26
C ILE A 414 -17.16 17.35 -10.60
N GLU A 415 -18.46 17.06 -10.57
CA GLU A 415 -19.30 16.90 -11.76
C GLU A 415 -19.43 18.21 -12.56
N SER A 416 -19.50 19.37 -11.88
CA SER A 416 -19.61 20.67 -12.54
C SER A 416 -18.31 21.17 -13.16
N SER A 417 -17.15 20.78 -12.60
CA SER A 417 -15.84 21.19 -13.12
C SER A 417 -15.59 20.71 -14.56
N LYS A 418 -16.22 19.60 -14.96
CA LYS A 418 -15.96 18.88 -16.24
C LYS A 418 -14.48 18.57 -16.51
N SER A 419 -13.64 18.69 -15.49
CA SER A 419 -12.21 18.40 -15.59
C SER A 419 -12.00 16.90 -15.46
N ARG A 420 -10.99 16.40 -16.17
CA ARG A 420 -10.48 15.03 -15.99
C ARG A 420 -9.73 14.89 -14.66
N TYR A 421 -9.43 15.99 -13.97
CA TYR A 421 -8.63 16.02 -12.75
C TYR A 421 -9.37 16.65 -11.57
N VAL A 422 -9.15 16.07 -10.40
CA VAL A 422 -9.53 16.62 -9.09
C VAL A 422 -8.26 16.86 -8.28
N VAL A 423 -8.13 18.02 -7.67
CA VAL A 423 -6.99 18.35 -6.81
C VAL A 423 -7.29 17.85 -5.39
N LEU A 424 -6.41 17.02 -4.86
CA LEU A 424 -6.49 16.52 -3.48
C LEU A 424 -5.68 17.44 -2.57
N VAL A 425 -6.34 18.02 -1.58
CA VAL A 425 -5.80 19.06 -0.71
C VAL A 425 -5.68 18.52 0.71
N SER A 426 -4.52 18.65 1.34
CA SER A 426 -4.34 18.30 2.75
C SER A 426 -5.23 19.18 3.64
N ARG A 427 -5.37 18.80 4.91
CA ARG A 427 -5.98 19.68 5.90
C ARG A 427 -5.26 21.04 5.98
N THR A 428 -3.93 21.08 5.85
CA THR A 428 -3.15 22.33 5.85
C THR A 428 -3.35 23.19 4.59
N GLY A 429 -4.26 22.83 3.68
CA GLY A 429 -4.53 23.59 2.45
C GLY A 429 -3.52 23.35 1.33
N GLU A 430 -2.57 22.44 1.52
CA GLU A 430 -1.55 22.15 0.52
C GLU A 430 -2.08 21.16 -0.53
N GLU A 431 -1.84 21.44 -1.81
CA GLU A 431 -2.17 20.52 -2.90
C GLU A 431 -1.18 19.33 -2.88
N VAL A 432 -1.67 18.12 -2.61
CA VAL A 432 -0.83 16.92 -2.38
C VAL A 432 -0.76 16.04 -3.63
N ALA A 433 -1.88 15.89 -4.32
CA ALA A 433 -2.00 14.98 -5.45
C ALA A 433 -3.09 15.45 -6.43
N LEU A 434 -2.99 14.99 -7.67
CA LEU A 434 -4.06 15.04 -8.65
C LEU A 434 -4.72 13.66 -8.73
N LEU A 435 -6.04 13.62 -8.71
CA LEU A 435 -6.82 12.43 -9.01
C LEU A 435 -7.36 12.54 -10.44
N SER A 436 -6.93 11.65 -11.32
CA SER A 436 -7.36 11.60 -12.72
C SER A 436 -8.51 10.63 -12.94
N ASP A 437 -9.38 10.99 -13.89
CA ASP A 437 -10.56 10.24 -14.30
C ASP A 437 -11.52 9.96 -13.14
N PRO A 438 -12.04 10.99 -12.44
CA PRO A 438 -12.87 10.79 -11.25
C PRO A 438 -14.14 9.98 -11.55
N GLU A 439 -14.46 9.05 -10.66
CA GLU A 439 -15.73 8.32 -10.62
C GLU A 439 -16.32 8.45 -9.23
N VAL A 440 -17.53 9.00 -9.13
CA VAL A 440 -18.23 9.17 -7.86
C VAL A 440 -19.39 8.18 -7.77
N PHE A 441 -19.42 7.36 -6.72
CA PHE A 441 -20.42 6.31 -6.51
C PHE A 441 -20.90 6.26 -5.05
N ASP A 442 -21.97 5.52 -4.77
CA ASP A 442 -22.59 5.47 -3.44
C ASP A 442 -21.70 4.76 -2.42
N HIS A 443 -21.56 5.35 -1.22
CA HIS A 443 -20.70 4.77 -0.18
C HIS A 443 -21.32 3.53 0.50
N ARG A 444 -22.65 3.48 0.67
CA ARG A 444 -23.36 2.37 1.34
C ARG A 444 -22.68 1.94 2.66
N LYS A 445 -22.54 2.89 3.57
CA LYS A 445 -21.73 2.78 4.81
C LYS A 445 -22.02 1.50 5.62
N GLU A 446 -23.28 1.18 5.87
CA GLU A 446 -23.67 0.00 6.65
C GLU A 446 -23.16 -1.31 6.01
N GLU A 447 -23.28 -1.44 4.70
CA GLU A 447 -22.77 -2.60 3.96
C GLU A 447 -21.24 -2.66 4.02
N ARG A 448 -20.56 -1.52 3.79
CA ARG A 448 -19.10 -1.41 3.92
C ARG A 448 -18.63 -1.87 5.29
N ILE A 449 -19.25 -1.34 6.34
CA ILE A 449 -18.89 -1.61 7.74
C ILE A 449 -19.09 -3.10 8.02
N THR A 450 -20.28 -3.62 7.77
CA THR A 450 -20.62 -5.02 8.08
C THR A 450 -19.69 -6.00 7.36
N ARG A 451 -19.37 -5.76 6.09
CA ARG A 451 -18.47 -6.63 5.31
C ARG A 451 -17.00 -6.51 5.71
N THR A 452 -16.55 -5.31 6.11
CA THR A 452 -15.15 -5.06 6.48
C THR A 452 -14.85 -5.52 7.92
N PHE A 453 -15.76 -5.29 8.85
CA PHE A 453 -15.52 -5.54 10.28
C PHE A 453 -16.20 -6.81 10.80
N GLY A 454 -17.19 -7.33 10.09
CA GLY A 454 -18.00 -8.48 10.54
C GLY A 454 -19.02 -8.13 11.64
N ALA A 455 -19.07 -6.88 12.09
CA ALA A 455 -20.05 -6.39 13.06
C ALA A 455 -20.27 -4.87 12.93
N MET A 456 -21.44 -4.43 13.36
CA MET A 456 -21.81 -3.01 13.51
C MET A 456 -21.58 -2.59 14.98
N ASP A 457 -20.37 -2.15 15.30
CA ASP A 457 -20.03 -1.59 16.61
C ASP A 457 -19.79 -0.09 16.49
N LYS A 458 -20.75 0.73 16.94
CA LYS A 458 -20.66 2.20 16.86
C LYS A 458 -19.55 2.80 17.73
N GLY A 459 -19.11 2.08 18.76
CA GLY A 459 -17.98 2.49 19.59
C GLY A 459 -16.62 2.09 19.01
N HIS A 460 -16.59 1.40 17.87
CA HIS A 460 -15.36 1.09 17.17
C HIS A 460 -14.86 2.36 16.45
N PRO A 461 -13.62 2.82 16.70
CA PRO A 461 -13.19 4.17 16.35
C PRO A 461 -13.09 4.40 14.84
N TYR A 462 -12.70 3.37 14.05
CA TYR A 462 -12.71 3.49 12.58
C TYR A 462 -14.14 3.41 11.98
N ILE A 463 -15.07 2.70 12.63
CA ILE A 463 -16.47 2.63 12.19
C ILE A 463 -17.11 4.00 12.40
N GLU A 464 -16.87 4.62 13.55
CA GLU A 464 -17.29 6.00 13.84
C GLU A 464 -16.79 7.00 12.78
N SER A 465 -15.53 6.88 12.35
CA SER A 465 -14.97 7.70 11.25
C SER A 465 -15.69 7.48 9.91
N ILE A 466 -16.08 6.24 9.58
CA ILE A 466 -16.88 5.92 8.38
C ILE A 466 -18.30 6.49 8.49
N GLU A 467 -18.95 6.35 9.66
CA GLU A 467 -20.30 6.87 9.87
C GLU A 467 -20.35 8.40 9.69
N LYS A 468 -19.32 9.11 10.18
CA LYS A 468 -19.18 10.57 10.07
C LYS A 468 -18.71 11.08 8.69
N SER A 469 -18.24 10.20 7.80
CA SER A 469 -17.69 10.62 6.51
C SER A 469 -18.77 10.99 5.47
N GLY A 470 -18.36 11.41 4.28
CA GLY A 470 -19.29 11.69 3.16
C GLY A 470 -20.14 10.48 2.71
N GLU A 471 -21.23 10.78 2.03
CA GLU A 471 -22.24 9.83 1.52
C GLU A 471 -21.82 9.12 0.23
N TYR A 472 -20.84 9.68 -0.48
CA TYR A 472 -20.30 9.15 -1.72
C TYR A 472 -18.84 8.77 -1.57
N LEU A 473 -18.33 7.97 -2.49
CA LEU A 473 -16.92 7.63 -2.63
C LEU A 473 -16.40 8.15 -3.97
N LEU A 474 -15.20 8.71 -3.96
CA LEU A 474 -14.45 9.16 -5.13
C LEU A 474 -13.35 8.15 -5.46
N GLY A 475 -13.47 7.50 -6.62
CA GLY A 475 -12.45 6.64 -7.22
C GLY A 475 -11.73 7.34 -8.37
N GLY A 476 -10.49 6.92 -8.65
CA GLY A 476 -9.67 7.48 -9.73
C GLY A 476 -8.19 7.29 -9.44
N GLU A 477 -7.34 7.45 -10.46
CA GLU A 477 -5.89 7.28 -10.33
C GLU A 477 -5.25 8.49 -9.66
N ILE A 478 -4.30 8.31 -8.76
CA ILE A 478 -3.62 9.42 -8.11
C ILE A 478 -2.23 9.65 -8.70
N GLN A 479 -1.87 10.91 -8.87
CA GLN A 479 -0.53 11.37 -9.17
C GLN A 479 -0.10 12.29 -8.05
N LEU A 480 0.90 11.87 -7.27
CA LEU A 480 1.47 12.73 -6.25
C LEU A 480 2.11 13.95 -6.92
N LEU A 481 1.80 15.15 -6.41
CA LEU A 481 2.45 16.39 -6.84
C LEU A 481 3.84 16.50 -6.20
N ARG A 482 3.99 15.97 -5.00
CA ARG A 482 5.21 15.92 -4.20
C ARG A 482 5.17 14.73 -3.25
N ARG A 483 6.33 14.32 -2.72
CA ARG A 483 6.40 13.27 -1.70
C ARG A 483 5.62 13.72 -0.47
N VAL A 484 4.80 12.83 0.09
CA VAL A 484 4.10 13.12 1.34
C VAL A 484 5.12 13.20 2.47
N GLN A 485 5.12 14.32 3.17
CA GLN A 485 5.94 14.57 4.35
C GLN A 485 5.03 15.08 5.46
N TYR A 486 5.30 14.63 6.69
CA TYR A 486 4.53 15.05 7.86
C TYR A 486 5.25 16.15 8.64
N ASN A 487 6.54 16.36 8.37
CA ASN A 487 7.38 17.36 9.04
C ASN A 487 7.34 17.23 10.57
N ASP A 488 7.27 16.00 11.04
CA ASP A 488 7.01 15.63 12.43
C ASP A 488 8.27 15.03 13.11
N GLY A 489 9.44 15.19 12.47
CA GLY A 489 10.72 14.61 12.91
C GLY A 489 10.90 13.13 12.59
N LEU A 490 9.88 12.46 12.04
CA LEU A 490 9.88 11.00 11.79
C LEU A 490 9.97 10.63 10.31
N ASP A 491 9.96 11.60 9.39
CA ASP A 491 9.99 11.33 7.94
C ASP A 491 11.21 10.50 7.50
N LYS A 492 12.34 10.58 8.22
CA LYS A 492 13.52 9.74 7.99
C LYS A 492 13.28 8.23 8.14
N TYR A 493 12.24 7.84 8.89
CA TYR A 493 11.83 6.43 9.03
C TYR A 493 10.73 6.04 8.03
N ARG A 494 10.15 6.98 7.27
CA ARG A 494 9.08 6.71 6.28
C ARG A 494 9.68 6.37 4.91
N LYS A 495 10.32 5.20 4.83
CA LYS A 495 10.87 4.67 3.58
C LYS A 495 9.76 4.13 2.68
N THR A 496 9.84 4.39 1.39
CA THR A 496 8.96 3.78 0.39
C THR A 496 9.26 2.28 0.25
N PRO A 497 8.37 1.47 -0.37
CA PRO A 497 8.66 0.08 -0.69
C PRO A 497 9.93 -0.10 -1.52
N ALA A 498 10.21 0.81 -2.46
CA ALA A 498 11.42 0.78 -3.27
C ALA A 498 12.67 1.09 -2.43
N GLU A 499 12.64 2.14 -1.61
CA GLU A 499 13.76 2.48 -0.70
C GLU A 499 14.04 1.37 0.33
N LEU A 500 12.99 0.65 0.78
CA LEU A 500 13.16 -0.52 1.64
C LEU A 500 13.84 -1.67 0.92
N ARG A 501 13.43 -1.99 -0.31
CA ARG A 501 14.09 -3.01 -1.14
C ARG A 501 15.56 -2.67 -1.37
N ASP A 502 15.87 -1.44 -1.72
CA ASP A 502 17.25 -0.94 -1.87
C ASP A 502 18.03 -1.09 -0.55
N THR A 503 17.38 -0.81 0.59
CA THR A 503 17.99 -0.97 1.92
C THR A 503 18.31 -2.44 2.20
N PHE A 504 17.38 -3.37 1.93
CA PHE A 504 17.59 -4.81 2.15
C PHE A 504 18.67 -5.38 1.22
N GLU A 505 18.70 -4.95 -0.04
CA GLU A 505 19.74 -5.33 -0.99
C GLU A 505 21.13 -4.82 -0.54
N ALA A 506 21.23 -3.56 -0.14
CA ALA A 506 22.47 -2.97 0.37
C ALA A 506 22.98 -3.67 1.64
N MET A 507 22.06 -4.18 2.48
CA MET A 507 22.41 -4.99 3.66
C MET A 507 22.82 -6.43 3.30
N GLY A 508 22.63 -6.87 2.05
CA GLY A 508 22.88 -8.23 1.62
C GLY A 508 21.92 -9.25 2.26
N ALA A 509 20.64 -8.90 2.38
CA ALA A 509 19.64 -9.68 3.10
C ALA A 509 19.09 -10.88 2.30
N ASP A 510 19.48 -12.12 2.64
CA ASP A 510 18.99 -13.35 1.96
C ASP A 510 17.66 -13.91 2.48
N ALA A 511 17.09 -13.25 3.47
CA ALA A 511 15.68 -13.35 3.84
C ALA A 511 15.26 -12.07 4.56
N VAL A 512 14.05 -11.56 4.29
CA VAL A 512 13.50 -10.44 5.04
C VAL A 512 12.30 -10.91 5.88
N LEU A 513 12.42 -10.73 7.20
CA LEU A 513 11.42 -11.04 8.20
C LEU A 513 10.72 -9.75 8.63
N ALA A 514 9.45 -9.58 8.31
CA ALA A 514 8.69 -8.41 8.75
C ALA A 514 7.93 -8.67 10.05
N PHE A 515 8.03 -7.71 10.97
CA PHE A 515 7.25 -7.67 12.21
C PHE A 515 6.42 -6.39 12.25
N GLN A 516 5.12 -6.52 12.05
CA GLN A 516 4.15 -5.43 12.19
C GLN A 516 3.89 -5.14 13.67
N THR A 517 3.92 -3.87 14.07
CA THR A 517 3.50 -3.47 15.42
C THR A 517 2.79 -2.12 15.44
N ARG A 518 1.80 -1.98 16.32
CA ARG A 518 1.19 -0.69 16.71
C ARG A 518 1.49 -0.33 18.17
N ASN A 519 2.22 -1.18 18.89
CA ASN A 519 2.48 -1.08 20.32
C ASN A 519 3.99 -0.95 20.60
N PRO A 520 4.39 -0.42 21.76
CA PRO A 520 5.77 -0.50 22.25
C PRO A 520 6.32 -1.95 22.23
N THR A 521 7.61 -2.08 21.90
CA THR A 521 8.28 -3.37 21.83
C THR A 521 8.76 -3.79 23.21
N HIS A 522 8.25 -4.91 23.73
CA HIS A 522 8.68 -5.53 24.99
C HIS A 522 9.33 -6.90 24.73
N ALA A 523 9.78 -7.59 25.78
CA ALA A 523 10.48 -8.87 25.72
C ALA A 523 9.75 -9.94 24.92
N GLY A 524 8.42 -10.00 25.04
CA GLY A 524 7.60 -10.91 24.24
C GLY A 524 7.77 -10.67 22.74
N HIS A 525 7.63 -9.43 22.27
CA HIS A 525 7.84 -9.09 20.86
C HIS A 525 9.28 -9.37 20.42
N ALA A 526 10.27 -8.96 21.24
CA ALA A 526 11.68 -9.20 20.95
C ALA A 526 12.00 -10.70 20.83
N TYR A 527 11.42 -11.54 21.69
CA TYR A 527 11.56 -12.99 21.60
C TYR A 527 11.04 -13.52 20.26
N LEU A 528 9.84 -13.12 19.83
CA LEU A 528 9.29 -13.57 18.54
C LEU A 528 10.20 -13.19 17.36
N MET A 529 10.71 -11.96 17.36
CA MET A 529 11.61 -11.46 16.33
C MET A 529 12.95 -12.20 16.33
N ASN A 530 13.56 -12.38 17.49
CA ASN A 530 14.84 -13.08 17.65
C ASN A 530 14.71 -14.57 17.31
N GLN A 531 13.65 -15.25 17.74
CA GLN A 531 13.40 -16.65 17.38
C GLN A 531 13.10 -16.82 15.89
N GLY A 532 12.36 -15.89 15.27
CA GLY A 532 12.15 -15.90 13.83
C GLY A 532 13.45 -15.80 13.05
N ARG A 533 14.35 -14.91 13.47
CA ARG A 533 15.71 -14.81 12.91
C ARG A 533 16.51 -16.10 13.10
N GLN A 534 16.56 -16.64 14.32
CA GLN A 534 17.31 -17.88 14.61
C GLN A 534 16.77 -19.07 13.82
N TRP A 535 15.45 -19.16 13.67
CA TRP A 535 14.82 -20.18 12.84
C TRP A 535 15.27 -20.06 11.38
N LEU A 536 15.33 -18.85 10.81
CA LEU A 536 15.84 -18.64 9.45
C LEU A 536 17.31 -19.05 9.30
N LEU A 537 18.16 -18.68 10.27
CA LEU A 537 19.56 -19.13 10.28
C LEU A 537 19.66 -20.67 10.28
N ASN A 538 18.81 -21.34 11.06
CA ASN A 538 18.73 -22.80 11.12
C ASN A 538 18.21 -23.43 9.81
N GLN A 539 17.39 -22.72 9.03
CA GLN A 539 16.98 -23.13 7.68
C GLN A 539 18.09 -22.97 6.63
N GLY A 540 19.22 -22.35 6.99
CA GLY A 540 20.40 -22.22 6.15
C GLY A 540 20.63 -20.84 5.55
N PHE A 541 19.72 -19.88 5.77
CA PHE A 541 19.94 -18.47 5.46
C PHE A 541 21.17 -17.94 6.22
N LYS A 542 21.94 -17.07 5.58
CA LYS A 542 23.22 -16.53 6.07
C LYS A 542 23.05 -15.15 6.66
N ASN A 543 22.17 -14.34 6.11
CA ASN A 543 21.94 -12.97 6.53
C ASN A 543 20.44 -12.61 6.47
N PRO A 544 19.59 -13.25 7.29
CA PRO A 544 18.23 -12.78 7.47
C PRO A 544 18.26 -11.31 7.95
N VAL A 545 17.28 -10.50 7.62
CA VAL A 545 17.13 -9.13 8.13
C VAL A 545 15.73 -8.97 8.69
N LEU A 546 15.65 -8.46 9.91
CA LEU A 546 14.40 -8.08 10.55
C LEU A 546 14.00 -6.69 10.05
N TRP A 547 12.78 -6.56 9.56
CA TRP A 547 12.13 -5.27 9.42
C TRP A 547 11.16 -5.09 10.58
N LEU A 548 11.56 -4.27 11.56
CA LEU A 548 10.67 -3.76 12.59
C LEU A 548 9.83 -2.65 11.97
N SER A 549 8.55 -2.94 11.79
CA SER A 549 7.63 -2.16 10.96
C SER A 549 6.52 -1.54 11.80
N PRO A 550 6.79 -0.46 12.57
CA PRO A 550 5.75 0.23 13.30
C PRO A 550 4.75 0.88 12.35
N LEU A 551 3.47 0.71 12.62
CA LEU A 551 2.39 1.44 11.95
C LEU A 551 2.45 2.91 12.35
N GLY A 552 2.43 3.81 11.36
CA GLY A 552 2.50 5.25 11.56
C GLY A 552 1.45 6.08 10.83
N GLY A 553 0.39 5.45 10.32
CA GLY A 553 -0.84 6.16 10.01
C GLY A 553 -1.70 6.41 11.25
N TRP A 554 -2.96 6.79 11.04
CA TRP A 554 -3.93 7.01 12.11
C TRP A 554 -4.07 5.79 13.05
N THR A 555 -4.12 6.04 14.35
CA THR A 555 -4.41 5.06 15.41
C THR A 555 -5.47 5.62 16.36
N LYS A 556 -6.11 4.76 17.15
CA LYS A 556 -7.13 5.19 18.13
C LYS A 556 -6.50 5.94 19.30
N ASP A 557 -7.29 6.79 19.95
CA ASP A 557 -6.83 7.75 20.98
C ASP A 557 -6.11 7.12 22.20
N ASP A 558 -6.40 5.87 22.56
CA ASP A 558 -5.77 5.21 23.72
C ASP A 558 -4.52 4.37 23.36
N ASP A 559 -4.12 4.32 22.09
CA ASP A 559 -2.83 3.75 21.69
C ASP A 559 -1.69 4.72 21.97
N VAL A 560 -0.48 4.18 22.16
CA VAL A 560 0.71 5.02 22.39
C VAL A 560 1.03 5.77 21.10
N PRO A 561 1.21 7.11 21.14
CA PRO A 561 1.58 7.92 19.99
C PRO A 561 2.80 7.37 19.22
N LEU A 562 2.82 7.60 17.90
CA LEU A 562 3.82 7.04 17.00
C LEU A 562 5.24 7.44 17.37
N ASP A 563 5.45 8.71 17.67
CA ASP A 563 6.73 9.30 18.07
C ASP A 563 7.28 8.67 19.33
N VAL A 564 6.45 8.49 20.36
CA VAL A 564 6.84 7.77 21.59
C VAL A 564 7.23 6.32 21.26
N ARG A 565 6.44 5.64 20.41
CA ARG A 565 6.75 4.26 19.98
C ARG A 565 8.06 4.17 19.21
N VAL A 566 8.32 5.09 18.28
CA VAL A 566 9.55 5.08 17.47
C VAL A 566 10.77 5.30 18.35
N HIS A 567 10.76 6.29 19.24
CA HIS A 567 11.87 6.50 20.18
C HIS A 567 12.05 5.31 21.14
N GLN A 568 10.95 4.68 21.56
CA GLN A 568 11.00 3.44 22.34
C GLN A 568 11.62 2.28 21.54
N HIS A 569 11.31 2.16 20.25
CA HIS A 569 11.91 1.14 19.37
C HIS A 569 13.40 1.41 19.12
N GLU A 570 13.81 2.67 18.97
CA GLU A 570 15.22 3.04 18.89
C GLU A 570 15.97 2.63 20.15
N ALA A 571 15.40 2.89 21.33
CA ALA A 571 15.96 2.44 22.61
C ALA A 571 16.13 0.92 22.66
N VAL A 572 15.12 0.15 22.22
CA VAL A 572 15.18 -1.33 22.15
C VAL A 572 16.31 -1.82 21.24
N ILE A 573 16.54 -1.17 20.10
CA ILE A 573 17.62 -1.54 19.17
C ILE A 573 18.99 -1.10 19.71
N ARG A 574 19.11 0.13 20.18
CA ARG A 574 20.36 0.70 20.70
C ARG A 574 20.88 -0.09 21.90
N ASP A 575 19.99 -0.48 22.80
CA ASP A 575 20.34 -1.14 24.06
C ASP A 575 20.46 -2.68 23.89
N GLY A 576 20.41 -3.19 22.65
CA GLY A 576 20.81 -4.57 22.32
C GLY A 576 19.73 -5.64 22.51
N MET A 577 18.48 -5.25 22.76
CA MET A 577 17.36 -6.19 22.84
C MET A 577 16.96 -6.74 21.46
N LEU A 578 17.20 -5.94 20.42
CA LEU A 578 17.23 -6.35 19.02
C LEU A 578 18.60 -6.00 18.42
N ASP A 579 19.14 -6.87 17.56
CA ASP A 579 20.44 -6.64 16.92
C ASP A 579 20.35 -5.52 15.87
N ALA A 580 21.03 -4.40 16.14
CA ALA A 580 21.06 -3.24 15.26
C ALA A 580 21.64 -3.53 13.86
N LYS A 581 22.55 -4.50 13.72
CA LYS A 581 23.18 -4.81 12.43
C LYS A 581 22.25 -5.56 11.48
N SER A 582 21.26 -6.24 12.02
CA SER A 582 20.33 -7.06 11.26
C SER A 582 18.87 -6.60 11.39
N THR A 583 18.65 -5.36 11.83
CA THR A 583 17.33 -4.76 12.00
C THR A 583 17.20 -3.45 11.22
N VAL A 584 16.15 -3.35 10.42
CA VAL A 584 15.69 -2.10 9.79
C VAL A 584 14.47 -1.60 10.55
N LEU A 585 14.55 -0.40 11.14
CA LEU A 585 13.40 0.31 11.69
C LEU A 585 12.84 1.24 10.61
N SER A 586 11.61 0.95 10.16
CA SER A 586 10.93 1.80 9.16
C SER A 586 9.44 1.82 9.39
N ILE A 587 8.88 3.03 9.44
CA ILE A 587 7.46 3.30 9.60
C ILE A 587 6.69 2.84 8.37
N TRP A 588 5.57 2.15 8.60
CA TRP A 588 4.59 1.84 7.57
C TRP A 588 3.42 2.84 7.62
N PRO A 589 3.10 3.56 6.54
CA PRO A 589 2.26 4.76 6.61
C PRO A 589 0.75 4.50 6.68
N SER A 590 0.30 3.25 6.56
CA SER A 590 -1.14 2.93 6.55
C SER A 590 -1.85 3.34 7.83
N PRO A 591 -3.10 3.86 7.75
CA PRO A 591 -4.01 3.90 8.88
C PRO A 591 -4.23 2.51 9.47
N MET A 592 -4.44 2.44 10.79
CA MET A 592 -4.89 1.24 11.48
C MET A 592 -6.41 1.15 11.42
N VAL A 593 -6.95 0.11 10.79
CA VAL A 593 -8.40 -0.05 10.60
C VAL A 593 -9.04 -0.75 11.80
N TYR A 594 -8.32 -1.60 12.51
CA TYR A 594 -8.78 -2.53 13.55
C TYR A 594 -9.77 -3.60 13.03
N ALA A 595 -9.57 -4.07 11.80
CA ALA A 595 -10.45 -5.05 11.13
C ALA A 595 -9.96 -6.51 11.20
N GLY A 596 -9.10 -6.82 12.19
CA GLY A 596 -8.74 -8.20 12.55
C GLY A 596 -8.27 -9.06 11.36
N PRO A 597 -8.92 -10.22 11.08
CA PRO A 597 -8.51 -11.14 10.02
C PRO A 597 -8.52 -10.56 8.59
N ARG A 598 -9.29 -9.51 8.31
CA ARG A 598 -9.20 -8.81 7.02
C ARG A 598 -8.00 -7.89 6.96
N GLU A 599 -7.72 -7.18 8.05
CA GLU A 599 -6.64 -6.21 8.05
C GLU A 599 -5.25 -6.86 8.12
N VAL A 600 -5.10 -8.00 8.79
CA VAL A 600 -3.81 -8.71 8.84
C VAL A 600 -3.34 -9.14 7.44
N GLN A 601 -4.28 -9.44 6.54
CA GLN A 601 -3.97 -9.66 5.13
C GLN A 601 -3.39 -8.41 4.48
N TRP A 602 -3.97 -7.23 4.72
CA TRP A 602 -3.45 -5.94 4.23
C TRP A 602 -2.06 -5.64 4.80
N HIS A 603 -1.86 -5.93 6.11
CA HIS A 603 -0.56 -5.79 6.76
C HIS A 603 0.48 -6.63 6.03
N ALA A 604 0.24 -7.94 5.88
CA ALA A 604 1.14 -8.87 5.23
C ALA A 604 1.40 -8.51 3.75
N LYS A 605 0.35 -8.22 2.98
CA LYS A 605 0.43 -7.83 1.56
C LYS A 605 1.32 -6.61 1.34
N SER A 606 1.17 -5.58 2.18
CA SER A 606 2.03 -4.38 2.10
C SER A 606 3.50 -4.71 2.36
N ARG A 607 3.79 -5.66 3.24
CA ARG A 607 5.15 -6.09 3.55
C ARG A 607 5.76 -6.92 2.43
N LYS A 608 4.95 -7.80 1.82
CA LYS A 608 5.31 -8.53 0.59
C LYS A 608 5.73 -7.56 -0.52
N ILE A 609 4.96 -6.49 -0.71
CA ILE A 609 5.27 -5.44 -1.71
C ILE A 609 6.58 -4.70 -1.42
N ALA A 610 6.97 -4.52 -0.16
CA ALA A 610 8.26 -3.95 0.21
C ALA A 610 9.41 -4.97 0.29
N GLY A 611 9.17 -6.24 -0.04
CA GLY A 611 10.20 -7.27 -0.18
C GLY A 611 10.32 -8.26 1.00
N ALA A 612 9.40 -8.22 1.97
CA ALA A 612 9.39 -9.23 3.03
C ALA A 612 8.97 -10.60 2.49
N SER A 613 9.80 -11.62 2.71
CA SER A 613 9.49 -13.01 2.36
C SER A 613 8.87 -13.80 3.51
N TYR A 614 9.05 -13.30 4.74
CA TYR A 614 8.49 -13.86 5.96
C TYR A 614 7.70 -12.79 6.72
N PHE A 615 6.52 -13.16 7.21
CA PHE A 615 5.68 -12.31 8.04
C PHE A 615 5.41 -12.96 9.38
N VAL A 616 5.71 -12.26 10.48
CA VAL A 616 5.35 -12.73 11.82
C VAL A 616 3.89 -12.41 12.11
N VAL A 617 3.11 -13.43 12.45
CA VAL A 617 1.71 -13.28 12.85
C VAL A 617 1.41 -14.02 14.16
N GLY A 618 0.91 -13.28 15.14
CA GLY A 618 0.51 -13.77 16.46
C GLY A 618 -1.00 -13.98 16.60
N ARG A 619 -1.47 -14.07 17.85
CA ARG A 619 -2.90 -14.12 18.24
C ARG A 619 -3.54 -12.74 18.11
N ASP A 620 -4.81 -12.72 17.70
CA ASP A 620 -5.67 -11.55 17.52
C ASP A 620 -4.99 -10.41 16.75
N PRO A 621 -4.35 -10.69 15.58
CA PRO A 621 -3.65 -9.67 14.84
C PRO A 621 -4.66 -8.65 14.32
N ALA A 622 -4.32 -7.37 14.48
CA ALA A 622 -5.19 -6.25 14.12
C ALA A 622 -6.55 -6.21 14.85
N GLY A 623 -6.71 -6.97 15.94
CA GLY A 623 -7.94 -6.99 16.71
C GLY A 623 -8.15 -5.79 17.62
N ILE A 624 -9.38 -5.70 18.11
CA ILE A 624 -9.88 -4.74 19.08
C ILE A 624 -10.97 -5.40 19.92
N LYS A 625 -11.23 -4.86 21.10
CA LYS A 625 -12.35 -5.28 21.94
C LYS A 625 -13.64 -4.58 21.51
N ARG A 626 -14.76 -5.28 21.64
CA ARG A 626 -16.08 -4.70 21.44
C ARG A 626 -16.35 -3.58 22.45
N SER A 627 -17.05 -2.54 22.00
CA SER A 627 -17.40 -1.42 22.86
C SER A 627 -18.48 -1.79 23.90
N ASP A 628 -19.39 -2.71 23.57
CA ASP A 628 -20.54 -3.13 24.36
C ASP A 628 -20.20 -4.18 25.42
N THR A 629 -19.63 -5.32 25.04
CA THR A 629 -19.36 -6.44 25.95
C THR A 629 -17.94 -6.44 26.53
N LYS A 630 -17.02 -5.68 25.93
CA LYS A 630 -15.57 -5.68 26.22
C LYS A 630 -14.83 -6.99 25.91
N ASP A 631 -15.49 -7.94 25.24
CA ASP A 631 -14.86 -9.14 24.69
C ASP A 631 -14.03 -8.81 23.45
N ASP A 632 -13.12 -9.71 23.07
CA ASP A 632 -12.39 -9.59 21.81
C ASP A 632 -13.37 -9.67 20.63
N MET A 633 -13.27 -8.73 19.68
CA MET A 633 -14.18 -8.65 18.52
C MET A 633 -13.98 -9.81 17.53
N TYR A 634 -12.78 -10.38 17.52
CA TYR A 634 -12.39 -11.48 16.65
C TYR A 634 -11.87 -12.64 17.47
N ALA A 635 -12.10 -13.86 16.99
CA ALA A 635 -11.48 -15.03 17.58
C ALA A 635 -9.95 -14.97 17.36
N GLY A 636 -9.19 -15.30 18.41
CA GLY A 636 -7.76 -15.04 18.46
C GLY A 636 -6.93 -15.68 17.33
N ASP A 637 -7.33 -16.83 16.79
CA ASP A 637 -6.57 -17.51 15.72
C ASP A 637 -7.08 -17.24 14.30
N HIS A 638 -8.23 -16.59 14.13
CA HIS A 638 -8.82 -16.38 12.80
C HIS A 638 -7.88 -15.62 11.86
N GLY A 639 -7.15 -14.61 12.37
CA GLY A 639 -6.21 -13.87 11.55
C GLY A 639 -5.09 -14.74 10.98
N ARG A 640 -4.63 -15.74 11.75
CA ARG A 640 -3.61 -16.69 11.29
C ARG A 640 -4.18 -17.60 10.20
N TYR A 641 -5.37 -18.17 10.41
CA TYR A 641 -5.98 -19.11 9.47
C TYR A 641 -6.35 -18.45 8.15
N VAL A 642 -7.00 -17.29 8.21
CA VAL A 642 -7.41 -16.55 7.02
C VAL A 642 -6.19 -16.17 6.17
N LEU A 643 -5.08 -15.79 6.80
CA LEU A 643 -3.88 -15.38 6.06
C LEU A 643 -3.23 -16.54 5.28
N HIS A 644 -3.30 -17.79 5.77
CA HIS A 644 -2.80 -18.97 5.06
C HIS A 644 -3.62 -19.31 3.81
N LEU A 645 -4.89 -18.91 3.78
CA LEU A 645 -5.84 -19.19 2.69
C LEU A 645 -6.07 -17.96 1.78
N ALA A 646 -5.41 -16.84 2.07
CA ALA A 646 -5.66 -15.58 1.41
C ALA A 646 -5.15 -15.61 -0.04
N PRO A 647 -6.00 -15.32 -1.04
CA PRO A 647 -5.60 -15.33 -2.45
C PRO A 647 -4.53 -14.25 -2.71
N GLY A 648 -3.49 -14.57 -3.49
CA GLY A 648 -2.40 -13.67 -3.83
C GLY A 648 -1.26 -13.61 -2.80
N MET A 649 -1.35 -14.41 -1.72
CA MET A 649 -0.34 -14.47 -0.64
C MET A 649 0.57 -15.72 -0.73
N GLU A 650 0.47 -16.51 -1.80
CA GLU A 650 1.11 -17.84 -1.94
C GLU A 650 2.65 -17.79 -1.85
N GLN A 651 3.26 -16.63 -2.15
CA GLN A 651 4.71 -16.42 -2.12
C GLN A 651 5.22 -15.85 -0.78
N MET A 652 4.33 -15.53 0.17
CA MET A 652 4.72 -15.01 1.48
C MET A 652 4.66 -16.12 2.52
N ASN A 653 5.78 -16.35 3.22
CA ASN A 653 5.85 -17.34 4.28
C ASN A 653 5.36 -16.73 5.60
N LEU A 654 4.53 -17.47 6.34
CA LEU A 654 4.00 -17.02 7.62
C LEU A 654 4.77 -17.70 8.75
N LEU A 655 5.32 -16.89 9.66
CA LEU A 655 5.90 -17.38 10.90
C LEU A 655 4.92 -17.12 12.03
N SER A 656 4.48 -18.21 12.63
CA SER A 656 3.53 -18.15 13.72
C SER A 656 4.11 -18.81 14.96
N PHE A 657 3.86 -18.18 16.11
CA PHE A 657 4.43 -18.56 17.38
C PHE A 657 3.32 -18.82 18.39
N PRO A 658 3.50 -19.78 19.30
CA PRO A 658 2.61 -19.94 20.44
C PRO A 658 2.70 -18.70 21.35
N LYS A 659 1.69 -18.54 22.21
CA LYS A 659 1.72 -17.50 23.24
C LYS A 659 2.93 -17.68 24.14
N VAL A 660 3.62 -16.57 24.42
CA VAL A 660 4.80 -16.53 25.29
C VAL A 660 4.47 -15.87 26.63
N TYR A 661 5.14 -16.32 27.66
CA TYR A 661 4.99 -15.89 29.05
C TYR A 661 6.35 -15.53 29.61
N TYR A 662 6.37 -14.65 30.61
CA TYR A 662 7.59 -14.26 31.30
C TYR A 662 7.91 -15.32 32.36
N ASP A 663 9.08 -15.94 32.30
CA ASP A 663 9.53 -16.90 33.31
C ASP A 663 10.21 -16.18 34.49
N LYS A 664 9.69 -16.41 35.69
CA LYS A 664 10.18 -15.79 36.93
C LYS A 664 11.60 -16.23 37.29
N MET A 665 12.07 -17.39 36.81
CA MET A 665 13.35 -17.97 37.21
C MET A 665 14.54 -17.49 36.38
N ASP A 666 14.36 -17.29 35.07
CA ASP A 666 15.45 -16.87 34.18
C ASP A 666 15.21 -15.51 33.52
N HIS A 667 14.11 -14.84 33.90
CA HIS A 667 13.75 -13.50 33.46
C HIS A 667 13.60 -13.36 31.93
N GLN A 668 13.21 -14.45 31.25
CA GLN A 668 13.03 -14.47 29.80
C GLN A 668 11.59 -14.78 29.39
N MET A 669 11.22 -14.30 28.21
CA MET A 669 9.94 -14.64 27.59
C MET A 669 10.06 -15.92 26.79
N LYS A 670 9.15 -16.88 27.00
CA LYS A 670 9.13 -18.16 26.29
C LYS A 670 7.76 -18.85 26.39
N PRO A 671 7.50 -19.88 25.57
CA PRO A 671 6.31 -20.72 25.74
C PRO A 671 6.32 -21.39 27.14
N ILE A 672 5.14 -21.72 27.67
CA ILE A 672 5.05 -22.49 28.92
C ILE A 672 5.74 -23.84 28.74
N ASP A 673 6.57 -24.20 29.71
CA ASP A 673 7.09 -25.55 29.85
C ASP A 673 6.05 -26.41 30.58
N PRO A 674 5.43 -27.41 29.94
CA PRO A 674 4.41 -28.25 30.55
C PRO A 674 4.94 -29.10 31.72
N THR A 675 6.26 -29.22 31.88
CA THR A 675 6.88 -29.95 32.99
C THR A 675 7.04 -29.10 34.25
N ARG A 676 6.79 -27.80 34.17
CA ARG A 676 6.93 -26.83 35.27
C ARG A 676 5.59 -26.32 35.79
N ASN A 677 5.61 -25.76 37.00
CA ASN A 677 4.41 -25.19 37.59
C ASN A 677 3.98 -23.93 36.82
N LYS A 678 2.68 -23.81 36.51
CA LYS A 678 2.13 -22.64 35.81
C LYS A 678 2.40 -21.32 36.55
N THR A 679 2.54 -21.37 37.88
CA THR A 679 2.87 -20.22 38.74
C THR A 679 4.28 -19.68 38.54
N ASP A 680 5.16 -20.41 37.86
CA ASP A 680 6.50 -19.94 37.51
C ASP A 680 6.50 -18.93 36.36
N PHE A 681 5.35 -18.79 35.67
CA PHE A 681 5.20 -17.97 34.48
C PHE A 681 4.21 -16.82 34.72
N LEU A 682 4.53 -15.63 34.23
CA LEU A 682 3.70 -14.42 34.30
C LEU A 682 3.12 -14.07 32.93
N SER A 683 1.81 -13.77 32.92
CA SER A 683 1.15 -13.12 31.79
C SER A 683 1.06 -11.61 32.04
N ILE A 684 1.82 -10.83 31.27
CA ILE A 684 1.87 -9.37 31.38
C ILE A 684 1.01 -8.77 30.27
N SER A 685 -0.18 -8.30 30.60
CA SER A 685 -1.09 -7.68 29.62
C SER A 685 -0.68 -6.23 29.32
N GLY A 686 -1.14 -5.69 28.18
CA GLY A 686 -0.98 -4.28 27.86
C GLY A 686 -1.55 -3.38 28.96
N SER A 687 -2.71 -3.71 29.54
CA SER A 687 -3.30 -2.96 30.66
C SER A 687 -2.38 -2.93 31.89
N LYS A 688 -1.73 -4.05 32.23
CA LYS A 688 -0.74 -4.10 33.32
C LYS A 688 0.47 -3.24 33.01
N MET A 689 1.00 -3.31 31.79
CA MET A 689 2.10 -2.44 31.34
C MET A 689 1.75 -0.96 31.49
N ARG A 690 0.57 -0.53 31.01
CA ARG A 690 0.10 0.85 31.14
C ARG A 690 -0.01 1.28 32.60
N TYR A 691 -0.54 0.43 33.46
CA TYR A 691 -0.63 0.68 34.90
C TYR A 691 0.77 0.90 35.52
N MET A 692 1.70 -0.03 35.29
CA MET A 692 3.06 0.08 35.84
C MET A 692 3.78 1.35 35.38
N ALA A 693 3.64 1.72 34.10
CA ALA A 693 4.28 2.93 33.58
C ALA A 693 3.64 4.21 34.14
N LYS A 694 2.31 4.25 34.28
CA LYS A 694 1.58 5.37 34.88
C LYS A 694 1.98 5.60 36.34
N GLU A 695 2.14 4.53 37.11
CA GLU A 695 2.60 4.59 38.50
C GLU A 695 4.11 4.85 38.61
N GLY A 696 4.85 4.91 37.49
CA GLY A 696 6.29 5.13 37.48
C GLY A 696 7.12 3.99 38.09
N LEU A 697 6.58 2.77 38.07
CA LEU A 697 7.24 1.62 38.70
C LEU A 697 8.55 1.31 38.00
N GLN A 698 9.57 0.98 38.79
CA GLN A 698 10.89 0.59 38.32
C GLN A 698 11.05 -0.94 38.31
N PRO A 699 12.09 -1.47 37.65
CA PRO A 699 12.38 -2.90 37.69
C PRO A 699 12.41 -3.44 39.12
N CYS A 700 11.90 -4.67 39.31
CA CYS A 700 12.02 -5.38 40.57
C CYS A 700 13.51 -5.65 40.88
N ASP A 701 13.82 -5.81 42.16
CA ASP A 701 15.00 -6.58 42.56
C ASP A 701 14.84 -8.04 42.04
N ASP A 702 15.88 -8.87 42.10
CA ASP A 702 15.92 -10.18 41.43
C ASP A 702 14.71 -11.11 41.73
N GLU A 703 13.96 -10.89 42.81
CA GLU A 703 12.72 -11.64 43.13
C GLU A 703 11.43 -10.84 42.85
N ILE A 704 10.48 -11.47 42.14
CA ILE A 704 9.14 -10.91 41.88
C ILE A 704 8.18 -11.30 43.03
N PRO A 705 7.51 -10.34 43.69
CA PRO A 705 6.58 -10.63 44.78
C PRO A 705 5.44 -11.59 44.38
N SER A 706 5.05 -12.49 45.29
CA SER A 706 3.97 -13.46 45.04
C SER A 706 2.61 -12.80 44.78
N THR A 707 2.39 -11.59 45.28
CA THR A 707 1.17 -10.78 45.10
C THR A 707 1.18 -9.90 43.84
N TRP A 708 2.27 -9.94 43.05
CA TRP A 708 2.45 -9.08 41.88
C TRP A 708 1.36 -9.27 40.81
N GLU A 709 0.81 -10.48 40.69
CA GLU A 709 -0.21 -10.79 39.68
C GLU A 709 -1.54 -10.04 39.93
N ASP A 710 -1.90 -9.82 41.19
CA ASP A 710 -3.10 -9.08 41.58
C ASP A 710 -2.87 -7.57 41.47
N LYS A 711 -1.72 -7.09 41.96
CA LYS A 711 -1.33 -5.68 41.93
C LYS A 711 0.18 -5.54 41.69
N PRO A 712 0.61 -5.17 40.47
CA PRO A 712 2.02 -4.96 40.17
C PRO A 712 2.63 -3.86 41.05
N THR A 713 3.77 -4.13 41.69
CA THR A 713 4.51 -3.17 42.53
C THR A 713 5.87 -2.77 41.95
N CYS A 714 6.33 -3.48 40.92
CA CYS A 714 7.59 -3.26 40.21
C CYS A 714 7.46 -3.83 38.78
N VAL A 715 8.46 -3.64 37.93
CA VAL A 715 8.48 -4.18 36.57
C VAL A 715 9.35 -5.44 36.53
N PRO A 716 8.87 -6.58 36.00
CA PRO A 716 9.68 -7.79 35.90
C PRO A 716 11.02 -7.53 35.17
N PRO A 717 12.17 -7.93 35.75
CA PRO A 717 13.49 -7.68 35.17
C PRO A 717 13.58 -8.18 33.72
N GLY A 718 14.18 -7.39 32.82
CA GLY A 718 14.31 -7.78 31.41
C GLY A 718 13.02 -7.73 30.58
N PHE A 719 11.88 -7.30 31.14
CA PHE A 719 10.63 -7.13 30.38
C PHE A 719 10.74 -6.07 29.27
N MET A 720 11.49 -4.99 29.51
CA MET A 720 11.82 -3.95 28.55
C MET A 720 13.17 -3.35 28.93
N VAL A 721 13.93 -2.83 27.95
CA VAL A 721 15.15 -2.06 28.24
C VAL A 721 14.82 -0.81 29.05
N GLN A 722 15.68 -0.46 30.02
CA GLN A 722 15.41 0.64 30.96
C GLN A 722 15.13 1.95 30.23
N SER A 723 15.97 2.34 29.26
CA SER A 723 15.80 3.59 28.54
C SER A 723 14.48 3.65 27.74
N GLY A 724 14.01 2.50 27.25
CA GLY A 724 12.70 2.37 26.60
C GLY A 724 11.55 2.44 27.59
N TRP A 725 11.73 1.92 28.80
CA TRP A 725 10.74 1.97 29.87
C TRP A 725 10.60 3.38 30.46
N ASP A 726 11.71 4.11 30.63
CA ASP A 726 11.70 5.51 31.10
C ASP A 726 10.90 6.41 30.16
N LEU A 727 10.99 6.21 28.84
CA LEU A 727 10.15 6.88 27.85
C LEU A 727 8.66 6.59 28.04
N MET A 728 8.31 5.35 28.40
CA MET A 728 6.93 4.98 28.69
C MET A 728 6.41 5.65 29.96
N ILE A 729 7.23 5.70 31.02
CA ILE A 729 6.90 6.43 32.26
C ILE A 729 6.67 7.91 31.94
N GLN A 730 7.62 8.54 31.25
CA GLN A 730 7.53 9.94 30.85
C GLN A 730 6.24 10.21 30.08
N TYR A 731 5.88 9.36 29.12
CA TYR A 731 4.61 9.51 28.41
C TYR A 731 3.39 9.38 29.33
N TYR A 732 3.26 8.30 30.10
CA TYR A 732 2.05 8.05 30.88
C TYR A 732 1.86 8.96 32.09
N GLN A 733 2.95 9.50 32.66
CA GLN A 733 2.86 10.47 33.76
C GLN A 733 2.50 11.87 33.28
N ASN A 734 2.86 12.23 32.04
CA ASN A 734 2.64 13.57 31.50
C ASN A 734 1.47 13.67 30.51
N ILE A 735 0.84 12.56 30.09
CA ILE A 735 -0.28 12.59 29.12
C ILE A 735 -1.49 13.45 29.55
N ALA A 736 -1.67 13.67 30.86
CA ALA A 736 -2.74 14.51 31.40
C ALA A 736 -2.35 16.00 31.47
N ASP A 737 -1.07 16.31 31.28
CA ASP A 737 -0.56 17.68 31.24
C ASP A 737 -0.86 18.28 29.86
N PRO A 738 -1.70 19.33 29.77
CA PRO A 738 -2.05 19.97 28.50
C PRO A 738 -0.88 20.69 27.81
N THR A 739 0.26 20.84 28.50
CA THR A 739 1.50 21.40 27.95
C THR A 739 2.47 20.32 27.47
N TYR A 740 2.23 19.05 27.82
CA TYR A 740 3.06 17.94 27.38
C TYR A 740 2.73 17.56 25.94
N LEU A 741 3.59 18.00 25.04
CA LEU A 741 3.62 17.54 23.67
C LEU A 741 4.64 16.41 23.56
N PRO A 742 4.20 15.15 23.33
CA PRO A 742 5.14 14.12 22.96
C PRO A 742 5.85 14.54 21.66
N TYR A 743 7.09 14.07 21.51
CA TYR A 743 8.13 14.32 20.48
C TYR A 743 7.69 14.71 19.04
N ALA A 744 6.45 14.48 18.60
CA ALA A 744 5.92 14.91 17.31
C ALA A 744 4.50 15.52 17.39
N THR A 745 4.36 16.80 17.03
CA THR A 745 3.11 17.33 16.45
C THR A 745 3.52 18.26 15.31
N PRO A 746 2.82 18.24 14.16
CA PRO A 746 3.13 19.14 13.06
C PRO A 746 2.79 20.56 13.48
N PHE A 747 3.79 21.32 13.90
CA PHE A 747 3.63 22.73 14.20
C PHE A 747 3.92 23.55 12.95
N ARG A 748 2.99 24.43 12.59
CA ARG A 748 3.38 25.68 11.94
C ARG A 748 4.27 26.42 12.94
N ASN A 749 5.54 26.58 12.62
CA ASN A 749 6.44 27.30 13.50
C ASN A 749 6.20 28.81 13.36
N PHE A 750 5.51 29.39 14.34
CA PHE A 750 5.28 30.84 14.42
C PHE A 750 6.55 31.63 14.80
N SER A 751 7.70 30.98 14.99
CA SER A 751 8.97 31.69 15.21
C SER A 751 9.39 32.57 14.01
N ASN A 752 8.71 32.45 12.86
CA ASN A 752 8.91 33.28 11.67
C ASN A 752 7.72 34.24 11.37
N VAL A 753 6.84 34.55 12.33
CA VAL A 753 5.86 35.63 12.14
C VAL A 753 6.65 36.92 11.90
N HIS A 754 6.62 37.40 10.66
CA HIS A 754 7.38 38.57 10.21
C HIS A 754 6.81 39.90 10.74
N GLU A 755 5.81 39.87 11.61
CA GLU A 755 5.24 41.07 12.21
C GLU A 755 5.99 41.44 13.49
N PRO A 756 6.67 42.61 13.54
CA PRO A 756 7.49 43.01 14.67
C PRO A 756 6.68 43.24 15.96
N ASN A 757 5.35 43.25 15.87
CA ASN A 757 4.44 43.60 16.95
C ASN A 757 3.79 42.39 17.63
N ILE A 758 4.18 41.15 17.27
CA ILE A 758 3.56 39.92 17.79
C ILE A 758 4.62 39.09 18.51
N ALA A 759 4.28 38.65 19.72
CA ALA A 759 5.09 37.76 20.54
C ALA A 759 4.31 36.46 20.80
N PRO A 760 4.64 35.34 20.11
CA PRO A 760 4.07 34.05 20.43
C PRO A 760 4.57 33.58 21.81
N VAL A 761 3.64 33.08 22.62
CA VAL A 761 3.91 32.42 23.92
C VAL A 761 3.28 31.03 23.86
N GLY A 762 3.98 30.03 24.40
CA GLY A 762 3.55 28.63 24.29
C GLY A 762 3.77 28.06 22.88
N GLN A 763 3.11 26.95 22.57
CA GLN A 763 3.32 26.20 21.32
C GLN A 763 1.99 25.92 20.61
N LEU A 764 1.83 26.35 19.35
CA LEU A 764 0.55 26.26 18.62
C LEU A 764 -0.10 24.88 18.75
N GLY A 765 -1.36 24.78 19.18
CA GLY A 765 -2.03 23.50 19.35
C GLY A 765 -2.02 22.99 20.79
N THR A 766 -1.29 23.64 21.71
CA THR A 766 -1.45 23.49 23.16
C THR A 766 -2.45 24.49 23.72
N LEU A 767 -2.90 24.26 24.95
CA LEU A 767 -3.86 25.16 25.64
C LEU A 767 -3.22 26.48 26.10
N ASP A 768 -1.89 26.53 26.24
CA ASP A 768 -1.14 27.72 26.66
C ASP A 768 -0.67 28.59 25.48
N PHE A 769 -0.91 28.16 24.23
CA PHE A 769 -0.55 28.97 23.07
C PHE A 769 -1.36 30.27 22.99
N GLU A 770 -0.64 31.39 22.91
CA GLU A 770 -1.24 32.70 22.71
C GLU A 770 -0.33 33.62 21.88
N LEU A 771 -0.94 34.47 21.07
CA LEU A 771 -0.26 35.54 20.34
C LEU A 771 -0.51 36.86 21.06
N SER A 772 0.49 37.30 21.83
CA SER A 772 0.47 38.59 22.52
C SER A 772 0.92 39.71 21.59
N PHE A 773 0.27 40.87 21.67
CA PHE A 773 0.65 42.06 20.92
C PHE A 773 1.59 42.93 21.76
N VAL A 774 2.74 43.30 21.19
CA VAL A 774 3.80 44.08 21.85
C VAL A 774 4.27 45.21 20.96
N ASP A 775 4.47 46.39 21.53
CA ASP A 775 5.13 47.48 20.82
C ASP A 775 6.60 47.09 20.54
N PRO A 776 7.07 47.16 19.29
CA PRO A 776 8.39 46.66 18.91
C PRO A 776 9.51 47.48 19.56
N THR A 777 9.26 48.75 19.86
CA THR A 777 10.18 49.72 20.43
C THR A 777 10.15 49.69 21.95
N THR A 778 8.95 49.76 22.54
CA THR A 778 8.79 49.89 24.01
C THR A 778 8.66 48.55 24.72
N LYS A 779 8.42 47.45 23.98
CA LYS A 779 8.12 46.10 24.48
C LYS A 779 6.90 46.02 25.41
N LYS A 780 6.07 47.08 25.47
CA LYS A 780 4.82 47.07 26.23
C LYS A 780 3.76 46.28 25.48
N LYS A 781 3.00 45.45 26.21
CA LYS A 781 1.84 44.77 25.66
C LYS A 781 0.72 45.78 25.39
N PHE A 782 -0.03 45.55 24.31
CA PHE A 782 -1.25 46.29 24.00
C PHE A 782 -2.34 45.31 23.56
N SER A 783 -3.60 45.72 23.61
CA SER A 783 -4.75 44.93 23.19
C SER A 783 -5.06 45.13 21.71
N PRO A 784 -5.13 44.05 20.91
CA PRO A 784 -5.59 44.17 19.54
C PRO A 784 -7.05 44.60 19.46
N TRP A 785 -7.86 44.32 20.49
CA TRP A 785 -9.27 44.71 20.51
C TRP A 785 -9.48 46.17 20.95
N HIS A 786 -8.73 46.66 21.95
CA HIS A 786 -8.99 47.99 22.52
C HIS A 786 -8.05 49.09 22.03
N ASP A 787 -6.78 48.78 21.78
CA ASP A 787 -5.74 49.81 21.60
C ASP A 787 -5.45 50.13 20.12
N ILE A 788 -6.00 49.34 19.19
CA ILE A 788 -5.94 49.62 17.75
C ILE A 788 -7.13 50.51 17.37
N PRO A 789 -6.92 51.68 16.74
CA PRO A 789 -8.04 52.52 16.30
C PRO A 789 -8.90 51.79 15.25
N LEU A 790 -10.22 51.85 15.38
CA LEU A 790 -11.13 51.30 14.36
C LEU A 790 -10.98 52.02 13.01
N TYR A 791 -11.11 53.35 13.01
CA TYR A 791 -11.15 54.16 11.80
C TYR A 791 -9.78 54.68 11.40
N VAL A 792 -9.47 54.56 10.11
CA VAL A 792 -8.34 55.25 9.44
C VAL A 792 -8.87 56.45 8.66
N ASP A 793 -10.00 56.26 7.98
CA ASP A 793 -10.76 57.26 7.23
C ASP A 793 -12.26 56.87 7.24
N GLU A 794 -13.16 57.68 6.67
CA GLU A 794 -14.62 57.45 6.71
C GLU A 794 -15.06 56.07 6.18
N LYS A 795 -14.34 55.52 5.21
CA LYS A 795 -14.65 54.21 4.58
C LYS A 795 -13.54 53.16 4.74
N VAL A 796 -12.49 53.50 5.48
CA VAL A 796 -11.32 52.63 5.66
C VAL A 796 -11.14 52.35 7.14
N VAL A 797 -11.20 51.07 7.49
CA VAL A 797 -11.07 50.58 8.87
C VAL A 797 -9.82 49.72 9.02
N ASN A 798 -9.31 49.63 10.24
CA ASN A 798 -8.29 48.64 10.57
C ASN A 798 -8.96 47.28 10.80
N PHE A 799 -8.35 46.24 10.26
CA PHE A 799 -8.73 44.85 10.40
C PHE A 799 -7.58 44.08 11.04
N VAL A 800 -7.86 43.38 12.13
CA VAL A 800 -6.89 42.50 12.78
C VAL A 800 -7.14 41.08 12.29
N VAL A 801 -6.13 40.50 11.64
CA VAL A 801 -6.23 39.13 11.14
C VAL A 801 -6.12 38.15 12.31
N GLU A 802 -7.07 37.23 12.44
CA GLU A 802 -7.00 36.16 13.44
C GLU A 802 -6.69 34.81 12.77
N ILE A 803 -7.23 34.59 11.58
CA ILE A 803 -7.01 33.38 10.79
C ILE A 803 -6.59 33.79 9.39
N GLU A 804 -5.41 33.31 9.02
CA GLU A 804 -4.85 33.56 7.70
C GLU A 804 -5.62 32.80 6.61
N LYS A 805 -5.69 33.39 5.41
CA LYS A 805 -6.20 32.68 4.24
C LYS A 805 -5.42 31.39 4.00
N GLY A 806 -6.11 30.28 3.85
CA GLY A 806 -5.47 28.97 3.70
C GLY A 806 -5.21 28.22 5.01
N HIS A 807 -5.63 28.76 6.16
CA HIS A 807 -5.45 28.14 7.48
C HIS A 807 -6.77 27.79 8.15
N MET A 808 -6.80 26.75 8.98
CA MET A 808 -8.05 26.25 9.59
C MET A 808 -8.08 26.35 11.11
N GLU A 809 -6.94 26.62 11.74
CA GLU A 809 -6.84 26.86 13.17
C GLU A 809 -7.87 27.94 13.53
N LYS A 810 -8.89 27.58 14.31
CA LYS A 810 -9.88 28.57 14.75
C LYS A 810 -9.21 29.42 15.81
N MET A 811 -8.62 30.54 15.39
CA MET A 811 -7.90 31.47 16.24
C MET A 811 -8.77 32.70 16.39
N GLU A 812 -8.95 33.17 17.63
CA GLU A 812 -9.81 34.30 17.95
C GLU A 812 -9.23 35.11 19.11
N VAL A 813 -9.57 36.40 19.17
CA VAL A 813 -9.16 37.26 20.26
C VAL A 813 -9.82 36.81 21.56
N ASN A 814 -9.02 36.60 22.61
CA ASN A 814 -9.56 36.19 23.89
C ASN A 814 -10.06 37.40 24.68
N LYS A 815 -11.37 37.61 24.73
CA LYS A 815 -12.04 38.75 25.41
C LYS A 815 -11.74 38.87 26.91
N ARG A 816 -11.35 37.77 27.58
CA ARG A 816 -11.21 37.71 29.06
C ARG A 816 -9.76 37.75 29.55
N THR A 817 -8.80 37.35 28.71
CA THR A 817 -7.39 37.33 29.07
C THR A 817 -6.82 38.76 29.01
N PRO A 818 -5.97 39.17 29.97
CA PRO A 818 -5.32 40.48 29.92
C PRO A 818 -4.64 40.75 28.59
N PHE A 819 -4.84 41.96 28.04
CA PHE A 819 -4.37 42.40 26.73
C PHE A 819 -4.98 41.66 25.52
N ASN A 820 -6.03 40.87 25.71
CA ASN A 820 -6.78 40.19 24.65
C ASN A 820 -5.89 39.53 23.58
N PRO A 821 -4.98 38.61 23.94
CA PRO A 821 -4.18 37.88 22.95
C PRO A 821 -5.09 37.04 22.04
N ILE A 822 -4.62 36.75 20.83
CA ILE A 822 -5.28 35.79 19.94
C ILE A 822 -4.91 34.38 20.43
N LYS A 823 -5.91 33.51 20.64
CA LYS A 823 -5.75 32.13 21.11
C LYS A 823 -6.51 31.16 20.22
N GLN A 824 -6.10 29.90 20.20
CA GLN A 824 -6.87 28.87 19.53
C GLN A 824 -8.10 28.49 20.35
N ASP A 825 -9.22 28.42 19.67
CA ASP A 825 -10.52 28.11 20.22
C ASP A 825 -10.58 26.64 20.68
N LEU A 826 -11.34 26.35 21.72
CA LEU A 826 -11.40 25.00 22.33
C LEU A 826 -12.73 24.30 22.07
N THR A 827 -12.69 22.99 21.82
CA THR A 827 -13.88 22.13 21.80
C THR A 827 -14.41 21.91 23.22
N LYS A 828 -15.64 21.38 23.34
CA LYS A 828 -16.23 20.97 24.63
C LYS A 828 -15.40 19.94 25.42
N SER A 829 -14.45 19.27 24.77
CA SER A 829 -13.53 18.30 25.36
C SER A 829 -12.12 18.85 25.62
N ASN A 830 -11.95 20.19 25.64
CA ASN A 830 -10.66 20.86 25.82
C ASN A 830 -9.59 20.44 24.79
N ARG A 831 -9.99 20.24 23.52
CA ARG A 831 -9.05 20.10 22.40
C ARG A 831 -9.08 21.36 21.55
N THR A 832 -7.98 21.68 20.90
CA THR A 832 -7.90 22.81 19.96
C THR A 832 -8.80 22.60 18.73
N ARG A 833 -9.48 23.66 18.28
CA ARG A 833 -10.51 23.61 17.24
C ARG A 833 -9.98 24.02 15.86
N TYR A 834 -10.53 23.38 14.82
CA TYR A 834 -10.20 23.61 13.41
C TYR A 834 -11.47 23.62 12.55
N TYR A 835 -11.51 24.44 11.49
CA TYR A 835 -12.56 24.35 10.46
C TYR A 835 -12.38 23.08 9.60
N MET A 836 -13.45 22.28 9.47
CA MET A 836 -13.37 20.93 8.86
C MET A 836 -14.05 20.80 7.49
N TYR A 837 -14.82 21.82 7.06
CA TYR A 837 -15.63 21.76 5.83
C TYR A 837 -14.84 22.13 4.57
N GLY A 838 -13.87 23.00 4.72
CA GLY A 838 -13.06 23.56 3.64
C GLY A 838 -12.14 24.60 4.23
N VAL A 839 -10.92 24.69 3.70
CA VAL A 839 -9.97 25.71 4.15
C VAL A 839 -10.51 27.10 3.75
N PRO A 840 -10.59 28.07 4.67
CA PRO A 840 -10.94 29.45 4.37
C PRO A 840 -10.15 29.99 3.16
N PHE A 841 -10.87 30.36 2.10
CA PHE A 841 -10.30 30.97 0.90
C PHE A 841 -10.21 32.50 1.01
N PHE A 842 -10.43 33.01 2.21
CA PHE A 842 -10.42 34.40 2.64
C PHE A 842 -9.59 34.51 3.92
N ASN A 843 -9.10 35.71 4.25
CA ASN A 843 -8.55 35.96 5.58
C ASN A 843 -9.72 36.27 6.53
N TYR A 844 -9.61 35.86 7.78
CA TYR A 844 -10.65 36.05 8.80
C TYR A 844 -10.07 36.73 10.03
N GLY A 845 -10.90 37.49 10.73
CA GLY A 845 -10.55 38.09 12.00
C GLY A 845 -11.60 39.10 12.43
N MET A 846 -11.19 40.18 13.06
CA MET A 846 -12.12 41.13 13.68
C MET A 846 -11.82 42.60 13.39
N LEU A 847 -12.83 43.45 13.56
CA LEU A 847 -12.64 44.90 13.67
C LEU A 847 -12.35 45.31 15.12
N PRO A 848 -11.24 46.02 15.38
CA PRO A 848 -10.93 46.49 16.71
C PRO A 848 -11.96 47.55 17.15
N GLN A 849 -12.12 47.71 18.46
CA GLN A 849 -13.04 48.66 19.07
C GLN A 849 -14.51 48.48 18.64
N THR A 850 -14.94 47.25 18.36
CA THR A 850 -16.34 46.91 18.09
C THR A 850 -16.82 45.83 19.07
N TRP A 851 -18.12 45.78 19.34
CA TRP A 851 -18.73 44.74 20.16
C TRP A 851 -20.21 44.54 19.77
N GLU A 852 -20.59 43.30 19.47
CA GLU A 852 -21.96 42.89 19.18
C GLU A 852 -22.71 42.62 20.50
N ASP A 853 -23.44 43.62 20.99
CA ASP A 853 -24.12 43.58 22.28
C ASP A 853 -25.33 42.61 22.27
N PRO A 854 -25.32 41.51 23.07
CA PRO A 854 -26.40 40.53 23.11
C PRO A 854 -27.71 41.09 23.67
N SER A 855 -27.70 42.25 24.34
CA SER A 855 -28.91 42.90 24.83
C SER A 855 -29.70 43.62 23.74
N LEU A 856 -29.07 43.90 22.59
CA LEU A 856 -29.71 44.54 21.45
C LEU A 856 -30.32 43.47 20.54
N VAL A 857 -31.64 43.29 20.66
CA VAL A 857 -32.36 42.29 19.89
C VAL A 857 -32.98 42.88 18.63
N ASP A 858 -32.98 42.09 17.55
CA ASP A 858 -33.70 42.43 16.32
C ASP A 858 -35.23 42.31 16.47
N SER A 859 -35.95 42.53 15.36
CA SER A 859 -37.42 42.40 15.32
C SER A 859 -37.93 40.98 15.61
N ALA A 860 -37.06 39.97 15.53
CA ALA A 860 -37.36 38.58 15.87
C ALA A 860 -36.90 38.19 17.28
N GLY A 861 -36.32 39.13 18.05
CA GLY A 861 -35.89 38.91 19.44
C GLY A 861 -34.50 38.28 19.57
N ARG A 862 -33.68 38.27 18.51
CA ARG A 862 -32.33 37.68 18.49
C ARG A 862 -31.28 38.74 18.81
N GLY A 863 -30.38 38.47 19.76
CA GLY A 863 -29.31 39.38 20.18
C GLY A 863 -28.00 39.13 19.41
N GLY A 864 -27.04 40.04 19.51
CA GLY A 864 -25.68 39.83 18.98
C GLY A 864 -24.93 38.66 19.66
N ASP A 865 -23.90 38.14 18.99
CA ASP A 865 -23.09 36.98 19.41
C ASP A 865 -22.12 37.25 20.59
N ASN A 866 -22.12 38.47 21.12
CA ASN A 866 -21.28 38.90 22.24
C ASN A 866 -19.77 38.93 21.93
N ASP A 867 -19.39 39.03 20.66
CA ASP A 867 -18.01 39.10 20.16
C ASP A 867 -17.67 40.46 19.52
N PRO A 868 -16.39 40.76 19.26
CA PRO A 868 -16.02 41.82 18.31
C PRO A 868 -16.53 41.47 16.91
N LEU A 869 -16.82 42.48 16.11
CA LEU A 869 -17.44 42.28 14.80
C LEU A 869 -16.52 41.48 13.86
N ASP A 870 -17.04 40.39 13.34
CA ASP A 870 -16.31 39.45 12.50
C ASP A 870 -16.10 39.96 11.06
N VAL A 871 -14.94 39.66 10.50
CA VAL A 871 -14.48 40.19 9.22
C VAL A 871 -13.98 39.09 8.30
N ILE A 872 -14.42 39.14 7.05
CA ILE A 872 -13.98 38.30 5.94
C ILE A 872 -13.29 39.20 4.91
N GLU A 873 -11.96 39.09 4.81
CA GLU A 873 -11.17 39.80 3.79
C GLU A 873 -10.96 38.89 2.58
N ILE A 874 -11.50 39.32 1.43
CA ILE A 874 -11.59 38.53 0.20
C ILE A 874 -10.45 38.81 -0.80
N GLY A 875 -9.34 39.32 -0.29
CA GLY A 875 -8.17 39.72 -1.05
C GLY A 875 -7.47 38.55 -1.73
N SER A 876 -6.62 38.90 -2.69
CA SER A 876 -5.72 37.96 -3.33
C SER A 876 -4.63 37.47 -2.38
N ALA A 877 -4.10 38.37 -1.53
CA ALA A 877 -3.00 38.10 -0.60
C ALA A 877 -3.40 37.18 0.57
N ASN A 878 -2.42 36.42 1.06
CA ASN A 878 -2.46 35.82 2.39
C ASN A 878 -1.92 36.85 3.39
N LEU A 879 -2.76 37.28 4.33
CA LEU A 879 -2.40 38.27 5.34
C LEU A 879 -1.97 37.54 6.62
N PRO A 880 -0.79 37.84 7.21
CA PRO A 880 -0.31 37.14 8.41
C PRO A 880 -1.23 37.28 9.62
N VAL A 881 -1.31 36.25 10.47
CA VAL A 881 -2.07 36.32 11.73
C VAL A 881 -1.53 37.44 12.62
N GLY A 882 -2.45 38.16 13.25
CA GLY A 882 -2.24 39.35 14.06
C GLY A 882 -1.75 40.58 13.29
N SER A 883 -1.56 40.50 11.97
CA SER A 883 -1.23 41.69 11.19
C SER A 883 -2.43 42.66 11.17
N ILE A 884 -2.12 43.95 11.17
CA ILE A 884 -3.10 45.04 11.15
C ILE A 884 -3.16 45.56 9.71
N ASN A 885 -4.31 45.40 9.07
CA ASN A 885 -4.49 45.74 7.67
C ASN A 885 -5.57 46.80 7.50
N GLN A 886 -5.30 47.77 6.63
CA GLN A 886 -6.29 48.76 6.25
C GLN A 886 -7.18 48.18 5.15
N VAL A 887 -8.48 48.15 5.40
CA VAL A 887 -9.45 47.51 4.51
C VAL A 887 -10.60 48.47 4.23
N LYS A 888 -11.17 48.35 3.02
CA LYS A 888 -12.42 49.01 2.66
C LYS A 888 -13.60 48.05 2.84
N VAL A 889 -14.71 48.58 3.31
CA VAL A 889 -15.95 47.82 3.54
C VAL A 889 -16.72 47.67 2.23
N LEU A 890 -17.16 46.45 1.93
CA LEU A 890 -17.95 46.14 0.73
C LEU A 890 -19.43 45.84 1.06
N GLY A 891 -19.69 45.19 2.20
CA GLY A 891 -21.01 44.77 2.63
C GLY A 891 -20.94 43.84 3.85
N SER A 892 -22.06 43.23 4.21
CA SER A 892 -22.19 42.26 5.31
C SER A 892 -23.04 41.07 4.88
N LEU A 893 -22.75 39.90 5.45
CA LEU A 893 -23.64 38.75 5.49
C LEU A 893 -24.01 38.48 6.96
N GLU A 894 -25.28 38.23 7.23
CA GLU A 894 -25.80 38.05 8.60
C GLU A 894 -26.18 36.58 8.79
N LEU A 895 -25.45 35.91 9.67
CA LEU A 895 -25.65 34.52 10.04
C LEU A 895 -26.56 34.43 11.27
N ILE A 896 -27.50 33.49 11.24
CA ILE A 896 -28.37 33.18 12.37
C ILE A 896 -27.85 31.89 13.01
N ASP A 897 -27.24 31.99 14.19
CA ASP A 897 -26.70 30.85 14.93
C ASP A 897 -27.41 30.68 16.27
N GLN A 898 -28.22 29.61 16.41
CA GLN A 898 -28.84 29.24 17.69
C GLN A 898 -29.53 30.40 18.46
N ASP A 899 -30.23 31.28 17.73
CA ASP A 899 -30.93 32.48 18.20
C ASP A 899 -30.06 33.74 18.44
N GLU A 900 -28.80 33.71 17.98
CA GLU A 900 -27.87 34.84 17.94
C GLU A 900 -27.69 35.37 16.51
N ILE A 901 -27.42 36.67 16.41
CA ILE A 901 -27.05 37.38 15.19
C ILE A 901 -25.53 37.51 15.16
N ASP A 902 -24.95 37.04 14.07
CA ASP A 902 -23.51 37.07 13.83
C ASP A 902 -23.25 37.75 12.48
N HIS A 903 -22.76 38.99 12.54
CA HIS A 903 -22.51 39.80 11.36
C HIS A 903 -21.10 39.55 10.80
N LYS A 904 -21.02 38.95 9.61
CA LYS A 904 -19.78 38.79 8.85
C LYS A 904 -19.57 39.96 7.89
N ILE A 905 -18.75 40.92 8.27
CA ILE A 905 -18.39 42.07 7.42
C ILE A 905 -17.44 41.63 6.32
N VAL A 906 -17.82 41.87 5.06
CA VAL A 906 -17.00 41.54 3.90
C VAL A 906 -16.20 42.78 3.50
N VAL A 907 -14.88 42.62 3.45
CA VAL A 907 -13.94 43.71 3.19
C VAL A 907 -12.90 43.33 2.14
N LEU A 908 -12.21 44.34 1.60
CA LEU A 908 -11.05 44.14 0.73
C LEU A 908 -9.90 45.01 1.19
N SER A 909 -8.69 44.45 1.24
CA SER A 909 -7.47 45.22 1.53
C SER A 909 -7.30 46.37 0.55
N ILE A 910 -6.95 47.56 1.04
CA ILE A 910 -6.62 48.71 0.17
C ILE A 910 -5.34 48.46 -0.64
N LYS A 911 -4.54 47.47 -0.25
CA LYS A 911 -3.32 47.03 -0.96
C LYS A 911 -3.60 45.97 -2.02
N ASP A 912 -4.83 45.46 -2.12
CA ASP A 912 -5.19 44.48 -3.14
C ASP A 912 -5.05 45.10 -4.55
N PRO A 913 -4.55 44.38 -5.57
CA PRO A 913 -4.40 44.90 -6.92
C PRO A 913 -5.71 45.41 -7.55
N LEU A 914 -6.87 44.90 -7.10
CA LEU A 914 -8.19 45.31 -7.56
C LEU A 914 -8.86 46.34 -6.63
N ALA A 915 -8.13 46.89 -5.65
CA ALA A 915 -8.67 47.83 -4.69
C ALA A 915 -9.18 49.13 -5.32
N SER A 916 -8.63 49.59 -6.45
CA SER A 916 -9.18 50.76 -7.16
C SER A 916 -10.44 50.45 -7.96
N SER A 917 -10.73 49.17 -8.24
CA SER A 917 -11.76 48.74 -9.18
C SER A 917 -13.01 48.14 -8.52
N ILE A 918 -12.93 47.73 -7.25
CA ILE A 918 -14.02 47.05 -6.54
C ILE A 918 -14.54 47.92 -5.40
N SER A 919 -15.53 48.79 -5.61
CA SER A 919 -16.05 49.63 -4.50
C SER A 919 -17.41 49.19 -3.98
N THR A 920 -18.06 48.28 -4.71
CA THR A 920 -19.41 47.80 -4.42
C THR A 920 -19.49 46.28 -4.57
N VAL A 921 -20.57 45.69 -4.05
CA VAL A 921 -20.88 44.26 -4.27
C VAL A 921 -21.05 43.93 -5.75
N ASP A 922 -21.58 44.85 -6.55
CA ASP A 922 -21.72 44.65 -7.99
C ASP A 922 -20.36 44.64 -8.72
N ASP A 923 -19.44 45.51 -8.31
CA ASP A 923 -18.06 45.44 -8.81
C ASP A 923 -17.40 44.13 -8.39
N LEU A 924 -17.64 43.67 -7.17
CA LEU A 924 -17.11 42.40 -6.68
C LEU A 924 -17.59 41.23 -7.56
N LYS A 925 -18.90 41.15 -7.83
CA LYS A 925 -19.47 40.13 -8.72
C LYS A 925 -18.91 40.20 -10.14
N LYS A 926 -18.60 41.42 -10.62
CA LYS A 926 -18.03 41.64 -11.95
C LYS A 926 -16.56 41.18 -12.06
N PHE A 927 -15.72 41.51 -11.07
CA PHE A 927 -14.28 41.24 -11.12
C PHE A 927 -13.90 39.89 -10.49
N LYS A 928 -14.70 39.38 -9.56
CA LYS A 928 -14.54 38.07 -8.92
C LYS A 928 -15.89 37.33 -8.93
N PRO A 929 -16.31 36.83 -10.10
CA PRO A 929 -17.53 36.02 -10.19
C PRO A 929 -17.40 34.82 -9.23
N ASP A 930 -18.52 34.40 -8.65
CA ASP A 930 -18.64 33.26 -7.73
C ASP A 930 -18.08 33.47 -6.31
N VAL A 931 -17.38 34.56 -5.98
CA VAL A 931 -16.86 34.76 -4.61
C VAL A 931 -18.00 34.86 -3.59
N VAL A 932 -19.07 35.58 -3.92
CA VAL A 932 -20.24 35.73 -3.04
C VAL A 932 -20.93 34.38 -2.83
N ASP A 933 -21.15 33.63 -3.90
CA ASP A 933 -21.82 32.32 -3.84
C ASP A 933 -20.99 31.32 -3.03
N ARG A 934 -19.67 31.32 -3.21
CA ARG A 934 -18.75 30.50 -2.41
C ARG A 934 -18.72 30.89 -0.94
N LEU A 935 -18.84 32.18 -0.62
CA LEU A 935 -18.91 32.66 0.76
C LEU A 935 -20.20 32.20 1.43
N VAL A 936 -21.33 32.34 0.74
CA VAL A 936 -22.64 31.88 1.22
C VAL A 936 -22.62 30.37 1.44
N ASP A 937 -22.09 29.58 0.50
CA ASP A 937 -21.94 28.14 0.64
C ASP A 937 -21.07 27.77 1.86
N TRP A 938 -19.91 28.41 1.99
CA TRP A 938 -19.00 28.13 3.11
C TRP A 938 -19.66 28.46 4.45
N LEU A 939 -20.29 29.64 4.59
CA LEU A 939 -20.96 30.07 5.84
C LEU A 939 -22.13 29.17 6.24
N LYS A 940 -22.89 28.66 5.27
CA LYS A 940 -24.02 27.74 5.53
C LYS A 940 -23.53 26.36 6.00
N ASN A 941 -22.40 25.90 5.47
CA ASN A 941 -22.03 24.49 5.60
C ASN A 941 -20.83 24.21 6.51
N TYR A 942 -20.08 25.22 6.98
CA TYR A 942 -18.82 24.97 7.67
C TYR A 942 -18.92 24.17 8.97
N LYS A 943 -20.07 24.22 9.65
CA LYS A 943 -20.32 23.47 10.89
C LYS A 943 -20.83 22.04 10.66
N ILE A 944 -21.19 21.66 9.43
CA ILE A 944 -21.74 20.32 9.13
C ILE A 944 -20.79 19.19 9.52
N PRO A 945 -19.48 19.25 9.22
CA PRO A 945 -18.56 18.19 9.62
C PRO A 945 -18.37 18.08 11.14
N GLU A 946 -18.73 19.14 11.90
CA GLU A 946 -18.78 19.12 13.37
C GLU A 946 -20.07 18.46 13.90
N GLY A 947 -20.93 17.94 13.02
CA GLY A 947 -22.22 17.31 13.36
C GLY A 947 -23.35 18.31 13.60
N LYS A 948 -23.21 19.57 13.18
CA LYS A 948 -24.25 20.60 13.29
C LYS A 948 -25.13 20.64 12.04
N ALA A 949 -26.32 21.21 12.18
CA ALA A 949 -27.20 21.48 11.04
C ALA A 949 -26.62 22.58 10.13
N VAL A 950 -27.15 22.68 8.92
CA VAL A 950 -26.85 23.78 7.98
C VAL A 950 -27.22 25.12 8.65
N ASN A 951 -26.33 26.10 8.64
CA ASN A 951 -26.63 27.43 9.16
C ASN A 951 -27.60 28.18 8.23
N THR A 952 -28.33 29.14 8.78
CA THR A 952 -29.26 29.99 8.02
C THR A 952 -28.70 31.41 7.97
N LEU A 953 -28.79 32.05 6.82
CA LEU A 953 -28.54 33.49 6.67
C LEU A 953 -29.88 34.23 6.72
N SER A 954 -29.94 35.41 7.32
CA SER A 954 -31.18 36.21 7.30
C SER A 954 -31.54 36.69 5.90
N GLN A 955 -30.53 36.82 5.03
CA GLN A 955 -30.65 37.08 3.62
C GLN A 955 -29.50 36.42 2.84
N GLU A 956 -29.80 35.92 1.63
CA GLU A 956 -28.79 35.28 0.77
C GLU A 956 -28.02 36.29 -0.08
N THR A 957 -28.41 37.57 -0.05
CA THR A 957 -27.70 38.67 -0.72
C THR A 957 -26.92 39.51 0.28
N MET A 958 -25.68 39.84 -0.07
CA MET A 958 -24.85 40.76 0.72
C MET A 958 -25.47 42.16 0.78
N THR A 959 -25.39 42.80 1.96
CA THR A 959 -25.80 44.20 2.12
C THR A 959 -24.88 45.17 1.38
N THR A 960 -25.31 46.42 1.28
CA THR A 960 -24.48 47.50 0.75
C THR A 960 -23.37 47.90 1.73
N ALA A 961 -22.33 48.55 1.22
CA ALA A 961 -21.24 49.07 2.04
C ALA A 961 -21.72 50.07 3.10
N ASP A 962 -22.70 50.92 2.78
CA ASP A 962 -23.23 51.92 3.73
C ASP A 962 -24.02 51.27 4.88
N GLU A 963 -24.77 50.20 4.61
CA GLU A 963 -25.44 49.39 5.64
C GLU A 963 -24.42 48.68 6.54
N ALA A 964 -23.37 48.10 5.97
CA ALA A 964 -22.29 47.48 6.74
C ALA A 964 -21.54 48.52 7.60
N LEU A 965 -21.28 49.72 7.08
CA LEU A 965 -20.71 50.82 7.86
C LEU A 965 -21.61 51.27 9.02
N ALA A 966 -22.93 51.22 8.86
CA ALA A 966 -23.87 51.52 9.93
C ALA A 966 -23.84 50.46 11.05
N ILE A 967 -23.67 49.17 10.70
CA ILE A 967 -23.44 48.09 11.67
C ILE A 967 -22.15 48.35 12.44
N ILE A 968 -21.04 48.59 11.74
CA ILE A 968 -19.73 48.90 12.35
C ILE A 968 -19.82 50.08 13.31
N LYS A 969 -20.51 51.16 12.91
CA LYS A 969 -20.70 52.33 13.77
C LYS A 969 -21.48 51.98 15.03
N THR A 970 -22.55 51.21 14.90
CA THR A 970 -23.40 50.82 16.03
C THR A 970 -22.62 49.94 17.01
N THR A 971 -21.87 48.96 16.52
CA THR A 971 -21.06 48.08 17.39
C THR A 971 -19.86 48.81 17.99
N HIS A 972 -19.34 49.84 17.33
CA HIS A 972 -18.35 50.75 17.93
C HIS A 972 -18.92 51.57 19.08
N GLU A 973 -20.10 52.17 18.92
CA GLU A 973 -20.80 52.89 20.00
C GLU A 973 -21.09 51.98 21.20
N ARG A 974 -21.41 50.70 20.95
CA ARG A 974 -21.61 49.70 22.00
C ARG A 974 -20.32 49.32 22.70
N TRP A 975 -19.24 49.14 21.96
CA TRP A 975 -17.93 48.95 22.55
C TRP A 975 -17.50 50.15 23.41
N GLN A 976 -17.80 51.39 22.98
CA GLN A 976 -17.54 52.59 23.79
C GLN A 976 -18.32 52.54 25.11
N ALA A 977 -19.61 52.18 25.06
CA ALA A 977 -20.46 52.01 26.23
C ALA A 977 -19.97 50.87 27.15
N LEU A 978 -19.42 49.80 26.59
CA LEU A 978 -18.79 48.72 27.35
C LEU A 978 -17.51 49.23 28.04
N LYS A 979 -16.70 50.03 27.34
CA LYS A 979 -15.41 50.54 27.82
C LYS A 979 -15.54 51.62 28.88
N ASP A 980 -16.57 52.46 28.82
CA ASP A 980 -16.83 53.53 29.79
C ASP A 980 -17.67 53.06 31.00
N GLY A 981 -18.13 51.80 30.98
CA GLY A 981 -18.89 51.17 32.06
C GLY A 981 -20.39 51.47 32.06
N THR A 982 -20.92 52.10 31.00
CA THR A 982 -22.36 52.34 30.84
C THR A 982 -23.12 51.09 30.38
N ALA A 983 -22.45 50.15 29.72
CA ALA A 983 -22.95 48.79 29.47
C ALA A 983 -22.39 47.78 30.47
N ALA A 984 -23.16 46.72 30.77
CA ALA A 984 -22.76 45.69 31.72
C ALA A 984 -21.60 44.87 31.14
N ASN A 985 -20.46 44.81 31.84
CA ASN A 985 -19.31 44.01 31.44
C ASN A 985 -19.58 42.50 31.69
N PRO A 986 -19.63 41.64 30.66
CA PRO A 986 -19.84 40.18 30.80
C PRO A 986 -18.64 39.43 31.42
N GLY A 987 -17.68 40.15 32.01
CA GLY A 987 -16.42 39.64 32.56
C GLY A 987 -15.28 39.66 31.53
N PHE A 988 -15.32 40.58 30.58
CA PHE A 988 -14.23 40.88 29.65
C PHE A 988 -13.16 41.70 30.33
N TRP A 989 -11.92 41.54 29.86
CA TRP A 989 -10.83 42.41 30.24
C TRP A 989 -10.90 43.69 29.42
N LEU A 990 -11.06 44.83 30.10
CA LEU A 990 -11.26 46.14 29.46
C LEU A 990 -10.11 47.10 29.80
N GLY A 991 -8.88 46.61 30.01
CA GLY A 991 -7.74 47.43 30.41
C GLY A 991 -7.35 47.28 31.88
N PRO A 992 -6.20 47.82 32.30
CA PRO A 992 -5.82 47.91 33.70
C PRO A 992 -6.76 48.86 34.46
N GLU A 993 -7.15 48.49 35.68
CA GLU A 993 -7.89 49.34 36.63
C GLU A 993 -7.09 50.56 37.10
#